data_AF-A0ABD3P2V2-F1
#
_entry.id   AF-A0ABD3P2V2-F1
#
_cell.length_a   1.000
_cell.length_b   1.000
_cell.length_c   1.000
_cell.angle_alpha   90.00
_cell.angle_beta   90.00
_cell.angle_gamma   90.00
#
_symmetry.space_group_name_H-M   'P 1'
#
loop_
_entity.id
_entity.type
_entity.pdbx_description
1 polymer ?
#
loop_
_entity_poly.entity_id
_entity_poly.type
_entity_poly.pdbx_seq_one_letter_code
_entity_poly.pdbx_strand_id
1 'polypeptide(L)'
;MAPIVPTELSELNSTLHGRARRSERGIEKIDLQRARRYGMAEHQSNGRIKYTYGGVVFIYCPLRNKEITSFPSRDQTFTKPILLDKQPLVNEYEHQQLASSLAKRPAKWTSHSVLVVDMSGSMRRDDVNGARCRSDGVFLALARDYIKAPLDKKQRSATDLISIIIMRDGAEVILVHEPTTYALYNKIIDLSDWGNLRPEGAGNYIPAIEAAEQLLTTNENASAGCALSLLFFSDGRPSDKHNGDFTSSIGNLAAKFGRRLSLACIGMADGKEDFSVLNDMVNEAKSYGTQATFGRPSLDSESLSSLVSSLASSVTSTKTEMTEAKSGKSKLVQDVMREKCDTPDTEGDWWVYDQQHSSRVVSVSTWQYKKDKFVTLIDPRCAMCYGEVASEGVNKGLVCNKCYSYSVCSSCQASYGDHESYIMAMHRAERAGRVSDCKSKQQKFRSGELIMKRLPSFYIAIKEKIFSEGAERMVREVRFLDAEGRFIGPGYVAKESRFIENHENSRQKRDYHINFMRTQTISADFAKQFNEALGNLHTHFGNLHSSTKRYLDNLPRVEFIEPMVVVVYDGSKRKFFLIEKLLDGKYEKFNSNNGYVCREARTDELNDEDDLIRDMNNLGLGAIEEGEEDEEDSDDERSDDGDIVTKLFDDTESAPIRGSYRLHELKSSHIPQAFSHFSYVKSGRKLIIVDLQGALTVSKDGKSTFELTDPVIHRRNRRVGRKWDFGRTDRGKPGINAFFKTHQCGEMCMLLGLEKERLI
;
A
#
# COMPACT_ATOMS: atom_id res chain seq x y z
N MET A 1 -30.51 35.48 -19.12
CA MET A 1 -29.44 36.15 -18.34
C MET A 1 -29.32 37.59 -18.80
N ALA A 2 -29.39 38.56 -17.90
CA ALA A 2 -29.08 39.95 -18.24
C ALA A 2 -27.57 40.05 -18.58
N PRO A 3 -27.16 40.89 -19.55
CA PRO A 3 -25.76 41.06 -19.90
C PRO A 3 -24.94 41.51 -18.69
N ILE A 4 -23.77 40.92 -18.51
CA ILE A 4 -22.85 41.22 -17.42
C ILE A 4 -22.27 42.63 -17.66
N VAL A 5 -22.77 43.61 -16.91
CA VAL A 5 -22.25 44.99 -16.95
C VAL A 5 -20.89 45.02 -16.22
N PRO A 6 -19.83 45.60 -16.81
CA PRO A 6 -18.56 45.85 -16.13
C PRO A 6 -18.77 46.57 -14.79
N THR A 7 -18.04 46.18 -13.73
CA THR A 7 -18.23 46.67 -12.36
C THR A 7 -18.14 48.20 -12.29
N GLU A 8 -17.31 48.81 -13.13
CA GLU A 8 -17.10 50.26 -13.28
C GLU A 8 -18.32 51.01 -13.81
N LEU A 9 -19.22 50.32 -14.52
CA LEU A 9 -20.43 50.87 -15.14
C LEU A 9 -21.70 50.65 -14.29
N SER A 10 -21.58 50.09 -13.09
CA SER A 10 -22.71 49.79 -12.19
C SER A 10 -23.16 51.02 -11.39
N GLU A 11 -24.28 51.65 -11.77
CA GLU A 11 -24.90 52.72 -10.99
C GLU A 11 -25.53 52.17 -9.70
N LEU A 12 -24.88 52.42 -8.57
CA LEU A 12 -25.34 52.00 -7.25
C LEU A 12 -25.49 53.19 -6.30
N ASN A 13 -26.65 53.33 -5.67
CA ASN A 13 -26.94 54.40 -4.71
C ASN A 13 -26.64 53.95 -3.27
N SER A 14 -26.31 54.89 -2.38
CA SER A 14 -26.13 54.61 -0.95
C SER A 14 -26.93 55.61 -0.11
N THR A 15 -27.51 55.16 1.00
CA THR A 15 -28.12 56.04 2.01
C THR A 15 -27.05 56.90 2.69
N LEU A 16 -27.46 58.01 3.32
CA LEU A 16 -26.57 58.82 4.16
C LEU A 16 -25.90 57.97 5.24
N HIS A 17 -26.67 57.09 5.88
CA HIS A 17 -26.16 56.14 6.88
C HIS A 17 -25.12 55.18 6.30
N GLY A 18 -25.41 54.52 5.17
CA GLY A 18 -24.46 53.61 4.52
C GLY A 18 -23.17 54.31 4.07
N ARG A 19 -23.27 55.53 3.53
CA ARG A 19 -22.11 56.34 3.14
C ARG A 19 -21.23 56.68 4.35
N ALA A 20 -21.84 57.13 5.45
CA ALA A 20 -21.13 57.43 6.68
C ALA A 20 -20.40 56.20 7.23
N ARG A 21 -21.09 55.04 7.29
CA ARG A 21 -20.48 53.79 7.77
C ARG A 21 -19.33 53.30 6.90
N ARG A 22 -19.41 53.42 5.57
CA ARG A 22 -18.28 53.08 4.69
C ARG A 22 -17.08 53.96 4.92
N SER A 23 -17.29 55.27 5.02
CA SER A 23 -16.21 56.23 5.28
C SER A 23 -15.54 56.01 6.64
N GLU A 24 -16.33 55.70 7.69
CA GLU A 24 -15.84 55.41 9.04
C GLU A 24 -14.96 54.14 9.08
N ARG A 25 -15.17 53.22 8.13
CA ARG A 25 -14.62 51.85 8.16
C ARG A 25 -13.63 51.57 7.02
N GLY A 26 -13.28 52.58 6.22
CA GLY A 26 -12.36 52.44 5.09
C GLY A 26 -12.85 51.51 3.97
N ILE A 27 -14.17 51.37 3.80
CA ILE A 27 -14.77 50.49 2.77
C ILE A 27 -15.07 51.29 1.51
N GLU A 28 -14.56 50.86 0.35
CA GLU A 28 -14.79 51.56 -0.90
C GLU A 28 -16.15 51.18 -1.53
N LYS A 29 -16.71 52.09 -2.33
CA LYS A 29 -17.97 51.83 -3.06
C LYS A 29 -17.82 50.68 -4.07
N ILE A 30 -16.62 50.51 -4.63
CA ILE A 30 -16.31 49.42 -5.56
C ILE A 30 -16.39 48.06 -4.89
N ASP A 31 -16.11 47.96 -3.59
CA ASP A 31 -16.21 46.69 -2.86
C ASP A 31 -17.66 46.24 -2.70
N LEU A 32 -18.60 47.18 -2.58
CA LEU A 32 -20.03 46.86 -2.64
C LEU A 32 -20.45 46.40 -4.04
N GLN A 33 -19.95 47.03 -5.11
CA GLN A 33 -20.24 46.59 -6.47
C GLN A 33 -19.68 45.18 -6.72
N ARG A 34 -18.46 44.90 -6.24
CA ARG A 34 -17.87 43.56 -6.22
C ARG A 34 -18.70 42.60 -5.36
N ALA A 35 -19.16 43.00 -4.19
CA ALA A 35 -20.00 42.18 -3.32
C ALA A 35 -21.36 41.84 -3.98
N ARG A 36 -21.95 42.76 -4.73
CA ARG A 36 -23.17 42.48 -5.52
C ARG A 36 -22.94 41.50 -6.66
N ARG A 37 -21.73 41.48 -7.21
CA ARG A 37 -21.35 40.67 -8.37
C ARG A 37 -20.78 39.30 -7.99
N TYR A 38 -20.02 39.25 -6.91
CA TYR A 38 -19.17 38.14 -6.50
C TYR A 38 -19.35 37.74 -5.03
N GLY A 39 -20.02 38.57 -4.22
CA GLY A 39 -20.23 38.33 -2.80
C GLY A 39 -21.44 37.43 -2.52
N MET A 40 -21.46 36.86 -1.31
CA MET A 40 -22.53 36.00 -0.82
C MET A 40 -23.81 36.80 -0.59
N ALA A 41 -24.91 36.46 -1.28
CA ALA A 41 -26.20 37.14 -1.13
C ALA A 41 -27.16 36.37 -0.20
N GLU A 42 -27.60 37.00 0.89
CA GLU A 42 -28.61 36.48 1.82
C GLU A 42 -29.87 37.33 1.80
N HIS A 43 -30.95 36.79 1.23
CA HIS A 43 -32.27 37.42 1.24
C HIS A 43 -32.83 37.47 2.66
N GLN A 44 -33.20 38.67 3.11
CA GLN A 44 -33.75 38.95 4.42
C GLN A 44 -35.29 38.99 4.34
N SER A 45 -35.97 38.64 5.42
CA SER A 45 -37.45 38.65 5.51
C SER A 45 -38.09 40.01 5.21
N ASN A 46 -37.33 41.10 5.34
CA ASN A 46 -37.75 42.47 5.05
C ASN A 46 -37.51 42.91 3.58
N GLY A 47 -37.23 41.97 2.68
CA GLY A 47 -36.99 42.24 1.25
C GLY A 47 -35.63 42.87 0.93
N ARG A 48 -34.73 42.97 1.91
CA ARG A 48 -33.33 43.40 1.70
C ARG A 48 -32.45 42.19 1.39
N ILE A 49 -31.27 42.44 0.85
CA ILE A 49 -30.24 41.44 0.60
C ILE A 49 -29.01 41.83 1.40
N LYS A 50 -28.49 40.90 2.20
CA LYS A 50 -27.20 41.04 2.87
C LYS A 50 -26.13 40.42 1.97
N TYR A 51 -25.19 41.22 1.49
CA TYR A 51 -24.01 40.75 0.77
C TYR A 51 -22.82 40.60 1.71
N THR A 52 -22.08 39.50 1.66
CA THR A 52 -20.78 39.35 2.34
C THR A 52 -19.69 39.15 1.30
N TYR A 53 -18.62 39.94 1.34
CA TYR A 53 -17.51 39.83 0.39
C TYR A 53 -16.23 40.41 0.97
N GLY A 54 -15.13 39.63 0.93
CA GLY A 54 -13.80 40.10 1.37
C GLY A 54 -13.79 40.61 2.80
N GLY A 55 -14.44 39.89 3.73
CA GLY A 55 -14.51 40.30 5.14
C GLY A 55 -15.43 41.51 5.41
N VAL A 56 -16.28 41.92 4.46
CA VAL A 56 -17.21 43.05 4.62
C VAL A 56 -18.65 42.63 4.31
N VAL A 57 -19.56 43.02 5.20
CA VAL A 57 -21.01 42.82 5.06
C VAL A 57 -21.66 44.11 4.59
N PHE A 58 -22.55 44.00 3.61
CA PHE A 58 -23.35 45.09 3.06
C PHE A 58 -24.84 44.76 3.09
N ILE A 59 -25.68 45.68 3.55
CA ILE A 59 -27.14 45.53 3.47
C ILE A 59 -27.66 46.37 2.31
N TYR A 60 -28.23 45.71 1.31
CA TYR A 60 -28.72 46.30 0.08
C TYR A 60 -30.24 46.16 -0.05
N CYS A 61 -30.90 47.19 -0.55
CA CYS A 61 -32.33 47.21 -0.85
C CYS A 61 -32.54 47.14 -2.37
N PRO A 62 -32.99 46.00 -2.92
CA PRO A 62 -33.20 45.83 -4.36
C PRO A 62 -34.22 46.81 -4.94
N LEU A 63 -35.34 47.00 -4.24
CA LEU A 63 -36.45 47.88 -4.66
C LEU A 63 -36.02 49.34 -4.90
N ARG A 64 -34.97 49.78 -4.21
CA ARG A 64 -34.49 51.17 -4.27
C ARG A 64 -33.11 51.28 -4.93
N ASN A 65 -32.54 50.16 -5.40
CA ASN A 65 -31.14 50.03 -5.85
C ASN A 65 -30.16 50.77 -4.90
N LYS A 66 -30.34 50.58 -3.58
CA LYS A 66 -29.69 51.37 -2.54
C LYS A 66 -29.04 50.54 -1.44
N GLU A 67 -27.82 50.90 -1.09
CA GLU A 67 -27.16 50.43 0.13
C GLU A 67 -27.71 51.11 1.39
N ILE A 68 -28.02 50.29 2.39
CA ILE A 68 -28.54 50.71 3.69
C ILE A 68 -27.41 50.90 4.69
N THR A 69 -26.50 49.93 4.82
CA THR A 69 -25.35 49.99 5.75
C THR A 69 -24.28 48.97 5.34
N SER A 70 -23.06 49.12 5.85
CA SER A 70 -21.96 48.18 5.63
C SER A 70 -21.07 48.08 6.86
N PHE A 71 -20.64 46.89 7.28
CA PHE A 71 -19.81 46.65 8.46
C PHE A 71 -18.80 45.53 8.22
N PRO A 72 -17.67 45.49 8.94
CA PRO A 72 -16.75 44.36 8.87
C PRO A 72 -17.47 43.09 9.29
N SER A 73 -17.18 41.99 8.61
CA SER A 73 -17.48 40.66 9.14
C SER A 73 -16.76 40.48 10.48
N ARG A 74 -17.19 39.53 11.30
CA ARG A 74 -16.66 39.35 12.66
C ARG A 74 -15.16 39.01 12.70
N ASP A 75 -14.61 38.57 11.58
CA ASP A 75 -13.22 38.15 11.42
C ASP A 75 -12.53 39.03 10.36
N GLN A 76 -11.54 39.82 10.78
CA GLN A 76 -10.99 40.99 10.04
C GLN A 76 -9.77 40.68 9.15
N THR A 77 -9.36 39.42 8.99
CA THR A 77 -8.07 39.05 8.38
C THR A 77 -8.13 38.43 6.98
N PHE A 78 -9.26 38.56 6.27
CA PHE A 78 -9.47 37.80 5.03
C PHE A 78 -9.11 38.53 3.73
N THR A 79 -8.49 37.80 2.82
CA THR A 79 -8.21 38.24 1.44
C THR A 79 -9.45 38.07 0.55
N LYS A 80 -9.47 38.74 -0.61
CA LYS A 80 -10.60 38.67 -1.56
C LYS A 80 -10.77 37.22 -2.08
N PRO A 81 -12.01 36.71 -2.21
CA PRO A 81 -12.26 35.38 -2.77
C PRO A 81 -11.61 35.20 -4.14
N ILE A 82 -10.91 34.07 -4.31
CA ILE A 82 -10.31 33.69 -5.59
C ILE A 82 -11.44 33.15 -6.47
N LEU A 83 -11.76 33.88 -7.54
CA LEU A 83 -12.73 33.42 -8.53
C LEU A 83 -12.01 32.63 -9.62
N LEU A 84 -12.56 31.48 -9.96
CA LEU A 84 -12.07 30.68 -11.09
C LEU A 84 -12.89 30.98 -12.34
N ASP A 85 -12.19 31.22 -13.45
CA ASP A 85 -12.81 31.39 -14.75
C ASP A 85 -13.16 30.04 -15.38
N LYS A 86 -14.34 29.95 -15.98
CA LYS A 86 -14.73 28.79 -16.79
C LYS A 86 -13.77 28.61 -17.96
N GLN A 87 -13.52 27.36 -18.33
CA GLN A 87 -12.77 27.05 -19.56
C GLN A 87 -13.63 27.40 -20.79
N PRO A 88 -13.10 28.20 -21.74
CA PRO A 88 -13.82 28.54 -22.97
C PRO A 88 -13.83 27.36 -23.95
N LEU A 89 -14.76 27.39 -24.92
CA LEU A 89 -14.84 26.42 -26.03
C LEU A 89 -15.01 24.95 -25.62
N VAL A 90 -15.70 24.71 -24.51
CA VAL A 90 -15.98 23.35 -24.03
C VAL A 90 -17.25 22.79 -24.68
N ASN A 91 -17.17 21.59 -25.26
CA ASN A 91 -18.29 20.91 -25.88
C ASN A 91 -19.06 20.04 -24.87
N GLU A 92 -20.14 20.60 -24.30
CA GLU A 92 -20.99 19.89 -23.33
C GLU A 92 -21.70 18.67 -23.93
N TYR A 93 -22.03 18.69 -25.23
CA TYR A 93 -22.69 17.59 -25.90
C TYR A 93 -21.76 16.37 -26.05
N GLU A 94 -20.49 16.59 -26.41
CA GLU A 94 -19.47 15.53 -26.43
C GLU A 94 -19.27 14.91 -25.05
N HIS A 95 -19.24 15.74 -24.01
CA HIS A 95 -19.14 15.28 -22.63
C HIS A 95 -20.30 14.35 -22.24
N GLN A 96 -21.53 14.72 -22.59
CA GLN A 96 -22.73 13.89 -22.34
C GLN A 96 -22.72 12.57 -23.12
N GLN A 97 -22.28 12.58 -24.37
CA GLN A 97 -22.12 11.36 -25.18
C GLN A 97 -21.07 10.44 -24.56
N LEU A 98 -19.95 11.00 -24.10
CA LEU A 98 -18.89 10.26 -23.46
C LEU A 98 -19.36 9.60 -22.15
N ALA A 99 -20.04 10.37 -21.29
CA ALA A 99 -20.65 9.85 -20.07
C ALA A 99 -21.59 8.68 -20.36
N SER A 100 -22.48 8.83 -21.35
CA SER A 100 -23.41 7.79 -21.78
C SER A 100 -22.70 6.53 -22.32
N SER A 101 -21.58 6.70 -23.03
CA SER A 101 -20.78 5.58 -23.52
C SER A 101 -20.04 4.85 -22.40
N LEU A 102 -19.49 5.58 -21.43
CA LEU A 102 -18.74 5.01 -20.30
C LEU A 102 -19.65 4.30 -19.31
N ALA A 103 -20.86 4.81 -19.09
CA ALA A 103 -21.88 4.15 -18.27
C ALA A 103 -22.23 2.74 -18.82
N LYS A 104 -22.20 2.55 -20.15
CA LYS A 104 -22.43 1.25 -20.80
C LYS A 104 -21.20 0.33 -20.79
N ARG A 105 -20.02 0.83 -20.40
CA ARG A 105 -18.73 0.10 -20.50
C ARG A 105 -17.89 0.27 -19.23
N PRO A 106 -18.30 -0.30 -18.07
CA PRO A 106 -17.58 -0.13 -16.81
C PRO A 106 -16.14 -0.68 -16.84
N ALA A 107 -15.87 -1.68 -17.68
CA ALA A 107 -14.52 -2.23 -17.87
C ALA A 107 -13.48 -1.24 -18.42
N LYS A 108 -13.91 -0.07 -18.93
CA LYS A 108 -13.01 1.02 -19.37
C LYS A 108 -12.66 2.01 -18.27
N TRP A 109 -13.29 1.90 -17.09
CA TRP A 109 -13.07 2.84 -16.00
C TRP A 109 -11.69 2.62 -15.40
N THR A 110 -10.94 3.70 -15.24
CA THR A 110 -9.59 3.64 -14.65
C THR A 110 -9.60 4.04 -13.18
N SER A 111 -10.43 5.01 -12.82
CA SER A 111 -10.70 5.36 -11.43
C SER A 111 -12.15 5.82 -11.25
N HIS A 112 -12.71 5.66 -10.07
CA HIS A 112 -13.98 6.23 -9.67
C HIS A 112 -13.85 6.91 -8.30
N SER A 113 -14.01 8.23 -8.29
CA SER A 113 -13.98 9.06 -7.10
C SER A 113 -15.39 9.44 -6.67
N VAL A 114 -15.76 9.14 -5.44
CA VAL A 114 -16.99 9.60 -4.79
C VAL A 114 -16.64 10.72 -3.84
N LEU A 115 -17.17 11.92 -4.10
CA LEU A 115 -16.93 13.12 -3.31
C LEU A 115 -18.18 13.40 -2.46
N VAL A 116 -18.08 13.23 -1.15
CA VAL A 116 -19.11 13.62 -0.19
C VAL A 116 -18.79 15.02 0.31
N VAL A 117 -19.64 15.99 -0.02
CA VAL A 117 -19.47 17.39 0.36
C VAL A 117 -20.55 17.77 1.37
N ASP A 118 -20.13 18.13 2.58
CA ASP A 118 -21.00 18.73 3.57
C ASP A 118 -21.56 20.06 3.07
N MET A 119 -22.88 20.12 3.00
CA MET A 119 -23.66 21.31 2.67
C MET A 119 -24.63 21.64 3.80
N SER A 120 -24.30 21.31 5.04
CA SER A 120 -25.04 21.72 6.22
C SER A 120 -24.98 23.24 6.45
N GLY A 121 -25.81 23.75 7.36
CA GLY A 121 -25.86 25.18 7.68
C GLY A 121 -24.54 25.76 8.22
N SER A 122 -23.69 24.95 8.86
CA SER A 122 -22.38 25.39 9.39
C SER A 122 -21.36 25.66 8.29
N MET A 123 -21.49 25.01 7.14
CA MET A 123 -20.64 25.20 5.95
C MET A 123 -20.86 26.54 5.23
N ARG A 124 -21.75 27.40 5.76
CA ARG A 124 -21.95 28.80 5.33
C ARG A 124 -20.95 29.78 5.93
N ARG A 125 -20.15 29.38 6.92
CA ARG A 125 -19.19 30.30 7.56
C ARG A 125 -18.19 30.82 6.52
N ASP A 126 -17.95 32.11 6.59
CA ASP A 126 -16.95 32.87 5.80
C ASP A 126 -15.67 32.96 6.65
N ASP A 127 -15.05 31.81 6.88
CA ASP A 127 -13.85 31.68 7.70
C ASP A 127 -12.68 30.99 6.98
N VAL A 128 -12.82 30.74 5.67
CA VAL A 128 -11.77 30.18 4.81
C VAL A 128 -11.16 31.30 3.98
N ASN A 129 -9.90 31.62 4.23
CA ASN A 129 -9.19 32.68 3.52
C ASN A 129 -9.06 32.35 2.01
N GLY A 130 -9.52 33.26 1.14
CA GLY A 130 -9.51 33.07 -0.30
C GLY A 130 -10.77 32.39 -0.88
N ALA A 131 -11.77 32.04 -0.06
CA ALA A 131 -13.07 31.54 -0.48
C ALA A 131 -14.21 32.41 0.08
N ARG A 132 -15.44 32.25 -0.43
CA ARG A 132 -16.62 32.95 0.13
C ARG A 132 -17.16 32.27 1.39
N CYS A 133 -17.08 30.94 1.43
CA CYS A 133 -17.46 30.12 2.57
C CYS A 133 -16.72 28.78 2.51
N ARG A 134 -16.83 27.99 3.59
CA ARG A 134 -16.22 26.64 3.65
C ARG A 134 -16.58 25.76 2.45
N SER A 135 -17.87 25.66 2.11
CA SER A 135 -18.36 24.87 0.97
C SER A 135 -17.85 25.39 -0.39
N ASP A 136 -17.81 26.70 -0.58
CA ASP A 136 -17.22 27.32 -1.77
C ASP A 136 -15.73 26.97 -1.91
N GLY A 137 -14.98 27.04 -0.81
CA GLY A 137 -13.57 26.64 -0.76
C GLY A 137 -13.38 25.19 -1.22
N VAL A 138 -14.24 24.27 -0.80
CA VAL A 138 -14.20 22.87 -1.24
C VAL A 138 -14.41 22.74 -2.74
N PHE A 139 -15.48 23.33 -3.31
CA PHE A 139 -15.74 23.22 -4.74
C PHE A 139 -14.64 23.87 -5.60
N LEU A 140 -14.11 25.02 -5.18
CA LEU A 140 -13.01 25.69 -5.88
C LEU A 140 -11.72 24.85 -5.86
N ALA A 141 -11.38 24.27 -4.70
CA ALA A 141 -10.22 23.38 -4.58
C ALA A 141 -10.39 22.10 -5.43
N LEU A 142 -11.58 21.50 -5.43
CA LEU A 142 -11.89 20.35 -6.28
C LEU A 142 -11.75 20.69 -7.78
N ALA A 143 -12.29 21.82 -8.21
CA ALA A 143 -12.18 22.27 -9.60
C ALA A 143 -10.71 22.51 -10.01
N ARG A 144 -9.96 23.27 -9.20
CA ARG A 144 -8.57 23.64 -9.49
C ARG A 144 -7.61 22.46 -9.38
N ASP A 145 -7.64 21.75 -8.26
CA ASP A 145 -6.56 20.85 -7.85
C ASP A 145 -6.89 19.38 -8.08
N TYR A 146 -8.18 19.00 -8.06
CA TYR A 146 -8.60 17.60 -8.29
C TYR A 146 -8.93 17.30 -9.76
N ILE A 147 -9.33 18.32 -10.53
CA ILE A 147 -9.70 18.20 -11.95
C ILE A 147 -8.68 18.91 -12.85
N LYS A 148 -8.59 20.24 -12.78
CA LYS A 148 -7.83 21.02 -13.78
C LYS A 148 -6.34 20.69 -13.74
N ALA A 149 -5.68 20.78 -12.58
CA ALA A 149 -4.24 20.55 -12.50
C ALA A 149 -3.82 19.12 -12.94
N PRO A 150 -4.52 18.03 -12.56
CA PRO A 150 -4.21 16.70 -13.06
C PRO A 150 -4.51 16.51 -14.56
N LEU A 151 -5.52 17.20 -15.12
CA LEU A 151 -5.79 17.20 -16.56
C LEU A 151 -4.68 17.92 -17.34
N ASP A 152 -4.27 19.10 -16.87
CA ASP A 152 -3.19 19.88 -17.48
C ASP A 152 -1.87 19.09 -17.47
N LYS A 153 -1.60 18.32 -16.40
CA LYS A 153 -0.46 17.41 -16.28
C LYS A 153 -0.63 16.05 -16.97
N LYS A 154 -1.78 15.79 -17.63
CA LYS A 154 -2.12 14.50 -18.27
C LYS A 154 -2.07 13.29 -17.32
N GLN A 155 -2.22 13.51 -16.02
CA GLN A 155 -2.26 12.45 -15.00
C GLN A 155 -3.65 11.80 -14.92
N ARG A 156 -4.69 12.56 -15.27
CA ARG A 156 -6.08 12.08 -15.37
C ARG A 156 -6.61 12.26 -16.78
N SER A 157 -7.63 11.48 -17.08
CA SER A 157 -8.26 11.36 -18.38
C SER A 157 -9.75 11.14 -18.22
N ALA A 158 -10.47 11.09 -19.34
CA ALA A 158 -11.92 10.99 -19.29
C ALA A 158 -12.45 9.62 -18.83
N THR A 159 -11.58 8.60 -18.67
CA THR A 159 -11.92 7.31 -18.05
C THR A 159 -11.85 7.33 -16.52
N ASP A 160 -11.34 8.44 -15.95
CA ASP A 160 -11.38 8.71 -14.52
C ASP A 160 -12.71 9.41 -14.23
N LEU A 161 -13.58 8.78 -13.44
CA LEU A 161 -14.96 9.21 -13.22
C LEU A 161 -15.15 9.82 -11.84
N ILE A 162 -16.05 10.78 -11.73
CA ILE A 162 -16.39 11.47 -10.49
C ILE A 162 -17.89 11.40 -10.25
N SER A 163 -18.29 11.03 -9.03
CA SER A 163 -19.63 11.23 -8.51
C SER A 163 -19.58 12.19 -7.33
N ILE A 164 -20.59 13.04 -7.18
CA ILE A 164 -20.67 14.00 -6.06
C ILE A 164 -21.97 13.76 -5.29
N ILE A 165 -21.83 13.59 -3.98
CA ILE A 165 -22.90 13.48 -3.01
C ILE A 165 -22.92 14.76 -2.19
N ILE A 166 -24.10 15.35 -2.07
CA ILE A 166 -24.36 16.47 -1.18
C ILE A 166 -24.97 15.93 0.11
N MET A 167 -24.31 16.23 1.23
CA MET A 167 -24.76 15.84 2.56
C MET A 167 -25.52 17.00 3.22
N ARG A 168 -26.77 16.75 3.60
CA ARG A 168 -27.66 17.66 4.37
C ARG A 168 -28.49 16.84 5.37
N ASP A 169 -29.79 17.14 5.50
CA ASP A 169 -30.77 16.34 6.25
C ASP A 169 -30.86 14.89 5.70
N GLY A 170 -30.54 14.70 4.42
CA GLY A 170 -30.30 13.40 3.78
C GLY A 170 -29.08 13.47 2.86
N ALA A 171 -28.97 12.54 1.92
CA ALA A 171 -27.92 12.55 0.90
C ALA A 171 -28.52 12.63 -0.50
N GLU A 172 -28.03 13.56 -1.31
CA GLU A 172 -28.44 13.71 -2.71
C GLU A 172 -27.23 13.51 -3.63
N VAL A 173 -27.36 12.60 -4.61
CA VAL A 173 -26.31 12.40 -5.62
C VAL A 173 -26.54 13.35 -6.79
N ILE A 174 -25.78 14.44 -6.83
CA ILE A 174 -25.94 15.49 -7.84
C ILE A 174 -25.20 15.18 -9.15
N LEU A 175 -24.11 14.41 -9.07
CA LEU A 175 -23.33 13.98 -10.24
C LEU A 175 -23.06 12.49 -10.11
N VAL A 176 -23.29 11.74 -11.20
CA VAL A 176 -23.18 10.28 -11.23
C VAL A 176 -22.24 9.87 -12.36
N HIS A 177 -21.08 9.32 -12.02
CA HIS A 177 -20.13 8.74 -12.98
C HIS A 177 -19.73 9.69 -14.12
N GLU A 178 -19.56 10.97 -13.82
CA GLU A 178 -19.23 11.99 -14.81
C GLU A 178 -17.73 11.89 -15.18
N PRO A 179 -17.37 11.91 -16.48
CA PRO A 179 -15.98 11.80 -16.90
C PRO A 179 -15.17 13.04 -16.55
N THR A 180 -13.91 12.86 -16.16
CA THR A 180 -13.02 13.98 -15.81
C THR A 180 -12.62 14.74 -17.08
N THR A 181 -13.26 15.89 -17.32
CA THR A 181 -13.02 16.78 -18.47
C THR A 181 -13.12 18.25 -18.04
N TYR A 182 -12.76 19.18 -18.94
CA TYR A 182 -13.00 20.60 -18.70
C TYR A 182 -14.50 20.98 -18.67
N ALA A 183 -15.41 20.12 -19.18
CA ALA A 183 -16.85 20.31 -19.00
C ALA A 183 -17.27 20.01 -17.57
N LEU A 184 -16.72 18.94 -16.97
CA LEU A 184 -16.93 18.67 -15.55
C LEU A 184 -16.34 19.80 -14.68
N TYR A 185 -15.16 20.34 -15.03
CA TYR A 185 -14.60 21.51 -14.37
C TYR A 185 -15.59 22.69 -14.33
N ASN A 186 -16.18 23.05 -15.48
CA ASN A 186 -17.18 24.12 -15.57
C ASN A 186 -18.43 23.80 -14.73
N LYS A 187 -18.91 22.55 -14.75
CA LYS A 187 -20.04 22.10 -13.91
C LYS A 187 -19.73 22.27 -12.41
N ILE A 188 -18.53 21.93 -11.95
CA ILE A 188 -18.15 22.11 -10.53
C ILE A 188 -18.09 23.58 -10.15
N ILE A 189 -17.59 24.47 -11.03
CA ILE A 189 -17.66 25.91 -10.80
C ILE A 189 -19.12 26.36 -10.62
N ASP A 190 -20.04 25.85 -11.43
CA ASP A 190 -21.47 26.18 -11.29
C ASP A 190 -22.10 25.69 -9.98
N LEU A 191 -21.58 24.60 -9.39
CA LEU A 191 -22.01 24.12 -8.07
C LEU A 191 -21.55 25.03 -6.93
N SER A 192 -20.48 25.81 -7.12
CA SER A 192 -20.06 26.83 -6.16
C SER A 192 -21.02 28.03 -6.12
N ASP A 193 -21.89 28.19 -7.11
CA ASP A 193 -22.88 29.26 -7.14
C ASP A 193 -24.10 28.92 -6.25
N TRP A 194 -24.33 29.74 -5.22
CA TRP A 194 -25.46 29.62 -4.31
C TRP A 194 -26.82 29.84 -4.97
N GLY A 195 -26.87 30.40 -6.19
CA GLY A 195 -28.09 30.39 -7.00
C GLY A 195 -28.56 28.98 -7.35
N ASN A 196 -27.63 28.02 -7.44
CA ASN A 196 -27.89 26.64 -7.79
C ASN A 196 -27.90 25.72 -6.56
N LEU A 197 -26.90 25.87 -5.68
CA LEU A 197 -26.72 24.97 -4.54
C LEU A 197 -26.26 25.73 -3.29
N ARG A 198 -27.14 25.83 -2.29
CA ARG A 198 -26.90 26.57 -1.05
C ARG A 198 -26.76 25.61 0.14
N PRO A 199 -25.72 25.76 1.00
CA PRO A 199 -25.63 24.94 2.21
C PRO A 199 -26.81 25.22 3.14
N GLU A 200 -27.49 24.23 3.68
CA GLU A 200 -28.61 24.36 4.62
C GLU A 200 -28.92 23.02 5.33
N GLY A 201 -29.71 23.09 6.39
CA GLY A 201 -30.11 21.90 7.15
C GLY A 201 -29.02 21.34 8.06
N ALA A 202 -29.28 20.15 8.56
CA ALA A 202 -28.37 19.30 9.31
C ALA A 202 -27.31 18.66 8.38
N GLY A 203 -26.28 18.03 8.92
CA GLY A 203 -25.29 17.25 8.16
C GLY A 203 -25.30 15.80 8.65
N ASN A 204 -26.04 14.93 7.98
CA ASN A 204 -26.19 13.52 8.37
C ASN A 204 -25.24 12.61 7.60
N TYR A 205 -24.38 11.88 8.31
CA TYR A 205 -23.32 11.07 7.71
C TYR A 205 -23.84 9.73 7.19
N ILE A 206 -24.76 9.06 7.90
CA ILE A 206 -25.21 7.70 7.51
C ILE A 206 -25.80 7.69 6.09
N PRO A 207 -26.76 8.56 5.72
CA PRO A 207 -27.30 8.57 4.36
C PRO A 207 -26.22 8.83 3.30
N ALA A 208 -25.22 9.65 3.63
CA ALA A 208 -24.12 9.97 2.72
C ALA A 208 -23.17 8.78 2.52
N ILE A 209 -22.88 8.03 3.60
CA ILE A 209 -22.07 6.80 3.54
C ILE A 209 -22.83 5.71 2.75
N GLU A 210 -24.13 5.53 2.98
CA GLU A 210 -24.96 4.58 2.24
C GLU A 210 -25.02 4.91 0.73
N ALA A 211 -25.20 6.18 0.38
CA ALA A 211 -25.15 6.63 -1.01
C ALA A 211 -23.76 6.41 -1.64
N ALA A 212 -22.69 6.64 -0.86
CA ALA A 212 -21.33 6.38 -1.32
C ALA A 212 -21.08 4.88 -1.55
N GLU A 213 -21.55 4.02 -0.65
CA GLU A 213 -21.52 2.58 -0.80
C GLU A 213 -22.23 2.14 -2.08
N GLN A 214 -23.47 2.59 -2.31
CA GLN A 214 -24.21 2.26 -3.53
C GLN A 214 -23.43 2.63 -4.79
N LEU A 215 -22.80 3.81 -4.84
CA LEU A 215 -22.01 4.24 -6.00
C LEU A 215 -20.75 3.40 -6.20
N LEU A 216 -20.01 3.09 -5.13
CA LEU A 216 -18.80 2.28 -5.20
C LEU A 216 -19.10 0.81 -5.57
N THR A 217 -20.31 0.34 -5.23
CA THR A 217 -20.77 -1.04 -5.44
C THR A 217 -21.51 -1.25 -6.77
N THR A 218 -22.00 -0.18 -7.42
CA THR A 218 -22.87 -0.23 -8.63
C THR A 218 -22.32 -1.09 -9.78
N ASN A 219 -20.99 -1.25 -9.89
CA ASN A 219 -20.34 -1.97 -10.99
C ASN A 219 -19.29 -3.00 -10.53
N GLU A 220 -19.45 -3.59 -9.35
CA GLU A 220 -18.45 -4.47 -8.71
C GLU A 220 -17.73 -5.46 -9.62
N ASN A 221 -18.48 -6.23 -10.42
CA ASN A 221 -17.91 -7.28 -11.27
C ASN A 221 -17.17 -6.76 -12.51
N ALA A 222 -17.55 -5.58 -13.01
CA ALA A 222 -16.95 -4.98 -14.22
C ALA A 222 -15.87 -3.93 -13.90
N SER A 223 -15.87 -3.42 -12.67
CA SER A 223 -14.94 -2.38 -12.16
C SER A 223 -13.80 -2.94 -11.32
N ALA A 224 -13.58 -4.27 -11.27
CA ALA A 224 -12.47 -4.87 -10.52
C ALA A 224 -11.07 -4.34 -10.94
N GLY A 225 -10.96 -3.73 -12.13
CA GLY A 225 -9.77 -3.02 -12.62
C GLY A 225 -9.79 -1.49 -12.45
N CYS A 226 -10.65 -0.95 -11.59
CA CYS A 226 -10.83 0.49 -11.37
C CYS A 226 -10.39 0.88 -9.96
N ALA A 227 -9.52 1.89 -9.84
CA ALA A 227 -9.13 2.46 -8.55
C ALA A 227 -10.30 3.24 -7.92
N LEU A 228 -10.57 3.03 -6.63
CA LEU A 228 -11.70 3.66 -5.95
C LEU A 228 -11.21 4.75 -5.00
N SER A 229 -11.98 5.82 -4.87
CA SER A 229 -11.69 6.87 -3.91
C SER A 229 -12.95 7.41 -3.26
N LEU A 230 -12.91 7.61 -1.94
CA LEU A 230 -13.97 8.26 -1.17
C LEU A 230 -13.37 9.47 -0.47
N LEU A 231 -13.81 10.67 -0.85
CA LEU A 231 -13.39 11.93 -0.23
C LEU A 231 -14.55 12.49 0.57
N PHE A 232 -14.33 12.77 1.84
CA PHE A 232 -15.34 13.23 2.78
C PHE A 232 -14.95 14.62 3.29
N PHE A 233 -15.67 15.66 2.88
CA PHE A 233 -15.45 17.03 3.31
C PHE A 233 -16.52 17.41 4.32
N SER A 234 -16.15 17.67 5.57
CA SER A 234 -17.12 17.96 6.64
C SER A 234 -16.54 18.84 7.74
N ASP A 235 -17.38 19.58 8.44
CA ASP A 235 -17.00 20.33 9.64
C ASP A 235 -16.76 19.45 10.88
N GLY A 236 -16.99 18.13 10.78
CA GLY A 236 -16.71 17.15 11.84
C GLY A 236 -17.87 16.88 12.79
N ARG A 237 -19.04 17.53 12.61
CA ARG A 237 -20.19 17.44 13.54
C ARG A 237 -21.38 16.76 12.88
N PRO A 238 -21.38 15.41 12.77
CA PRO A 238 -22.54 14.68 12.29
C PRO A 238 -23.75 14.98 13.18
N SER A 239 -24.85 15.38 12.55
CA SER A 239 -26.11 15.65 13.24
C SER A 239 -26.80 14.35 13.69
N ASP A 240 -26.39 13.22 13.13
CA ASP A 240 -26.85 11.86 13.41
C ASP A 240 -25.91 11.07 14.34
N LYS A 241 -25.02 11.74 15.11
CA LYS A 241 -24.01 11.11 15.99
C LYS A 241 -24.55 10.04 16.95
N HIS A 242 -25.80 10.16 17.38
CA HIS A 242 -26.45 9.25 18.32
C HIS A 242 -27.22 8.10 17.66
N ASN A 243 -27.40 8.13 16.33
CA ASN A 243 -28.30 7.24 15.61
C ASN A 243 -27.55 6.24 14.70
N GLY A 244 -26.24 6.38 14.52
CA GLY A 244 -25.49 5.63 13.51
C GLY A 244 -24.12 5.14 13.98
N ASP A 245 -23.75 3.95 13.49
CA ASP A 245 -22.39 3.41 13.61
C ASP A 245 -21.61 3.70 12.32
N PHE A 246 -21.04 4.92 12.26
CA PHE A 246 -20.26 5.39 11.11
C PHE A 246 -19.00 4.54 10.91
N THR A 247 -18.38 4.15 12.02
CA THR A 247 -17.15 3.35 12.06
C THR A 247 -17.36 2.00 11.42
N SER A 248 -18.39 1.24 11.81
CA SER A 248 -18.68 -0.06 11.22
C SER A 248 -19.06 0.05 9.74
N SER A 249 -19.77 1.10 9.34
CA SER A 249 -20.15 1.31 7.93
C SER A 249 -18.92 1.53 7.04
N ILE A 250 -17.98 2.38 7.48
CA ILE A 250 -16.69 2.56 6.81
C ILE A 250 -15.83 1.29 6.88
N GLY A 251 -15.86 0.60 8.02
CA GLY A 251 -15.20 -0.68 8.21
C GLY A 251 -15.65 -1.73 7.18
N ASN A 252 -16.95 -1.81 6.88
CA ASN A 252 -17.49 -2.72 5.86
C ASN A 252 -16.99 -2.38 4.45
N LEU A 253 -16.95 -1.09 4.09
CA LEU A 253 -16.39 -0.63 2.82
C LEU A 253 -14.90 -0.96 2.72
N ALA A 254 -14.15 -0.70 3.78
CA ALA A 254 -12.73 -0.98 3.88
C ALA A 254 -12.45 -2.50 3.83
N ALA A 255 -13.27 -3.31 4.49
CA ALA A 255 -13.20 -4.76 4.47
C ALA A 255 -13.43 -5.32 3.05
N LYS A 256 -14.31 -4.68 2.28
CA LYS A 256 -14.64 -5.07 0.91
C LYS A 256 -13.55 -4.69 -0.09
N PHE A 257 -13.11 -3.43 -0.08
CA PHE A 257 -12.23 -2.89 -1.11
C PHE A 257 -10.74 -2.87 -0.74
N GLY A 258 -10.41 -2.83 0.56
CA GLY A 258 -9.04 -2.74 1.08
C GLY A 258 -8.21 -1.68 0.36
N ARG A 259 -7.01 -2.06 -0.10
CA ARG A 259 -6.06 -1.19 -0.80
C ARG A 259 -6.55 -0.68 -2.16
N ARG A 260 -7.68 -1.18 -2.69
CA ARG A 260 -8.30 -0.61 -3.91
C ARG A 260 -9.03 0.70 -3.62
N LEU A 261 -9.41 0.94 -2.35
CA LEU A 261 -10.06 2.15 -1.89
C LEU A 261 -9.03 3.11 -1.28
N SER A 262 -9.07 4.37 -1.71
CA SER A 262 -8.39 5.48 -1.05
C SER A 262 -9.44 6.34 -0.33
N LEU A 263 -9.40 6.38 1.00
CA LEU A 263 -10.32 7.17 1.84
C LEU A 263 -9.63 8.44 2.32
N ALA A 264 -10.31 9.58 2.21
CA ALA A 264 -9.81 10.82 2.81
C ALA A 264 -10.92 11.57 3.51
N CYS A 265 -10.69 11.93 4.77
CA CYS A 265 -11.58 12.79 5.53
C CYS A 265 -10.91 14.15 5.73
N ILE A 266 -11.54 15.23 5.28
CA ILE A 266 -11.04 16.60 5.40
C ILE A 266 -11.94 17.38 6.37
N GLY A 267 -11.33 17.84 7.46
CA GLY A 267 -12.00 18.65 8.48
C GLY A 267 -12.06 20.13 8.09
N MET A 268 -13.25 20.65 7.82
CA MET A 268 -13.48 22.04 7.41
C MET A 268 -13.88 22.92 8.60
N ALA A 269 -13.00 23.06 9.59
CA ALA A 269 -13.27 23.88 10.78
C ALA A 269 -12.01 24.31 11.55
N ASP A 270 -12.18 25.17 12.56
CA ASP A 270 -11.07 25.76 13.35
C ASP A 270 -10.28 24.70 14.17
N GLY A 271 -9.07 25.08 14.59
CA GLY A 271 -8.13 24.41 15.49
C GLY A 271 -8.75 23.75 16.73
N LYS A 272 -9.87 24.30 17.21
CA LYS A 272 -10.54 23.88 18.46
C LYS A 272 -11.72 22.92 18.25
N GLU A 273 -12.09 22.63 17.01
CA GLU A 273 -13.24 21.76 16.73
C GLU A 273 -12.90 20.26 16.91
N ASP A 274 -13.90 19.47 17.32
CA ASP A 274 -13.78 18.03 17.56
C ASP A 274 -13.98 17.25 16.25
N PHE A 275 -12.92 16.59 15.79
CA PHE A 275 -12.93 15.75 14.59
C PHE A 275 -12.78 14.25 14.92
N SER A 276 -13.05 13.85 16.17
CA SER A 276 -12.94 12.46 16.62
C SER A 276 -13.62 11.47 15.67
N VAL A 277 -14.86 11.75 15.26
CA VAL A 277 -15.62 10.85 14.36
C VAL A 277 -14.93 10.64 13.01
N LEU A 278 -14.42 11.71 12.38
CA LEU A 278 -13.71 11.59 11.10
C LEU A 278 -12.39 10.83 11.27
N ASN A 279 -11.69 11.06 12.38
CA ASN A 279 -10.46 10.35 12.71
C ASN A 279 -10.72 8.86 12.98
N ASP A 280 -11.81 8.54 13.68
CA ASP A 280 -12.23 7.17 13.98
C ASP A 280 -12.60 6.42 12.70
N MET A 281 -13.33 7.05 11.77
CA MET A 281 -13.59 6.49 10.43
C MET A 281 -12.31 6.18 9.66
N VAL A 282 -11.33 7.09 9.68
CA VAL A 282 -10.02 6.90 9.02
C VAL A 282 -9.24 5.76 9.67
N ASN A 283 -9.18 5.71 11.00
CA ASN A 283 -8.47 4.66 11.73
C ASN A 283 -9.12 3.29 11.52
N GLU A 284 -10.44 3.22 11.50
CA GLU A 284 -11.17 1.99 11.19
C GLU A 284 -10.84 1.51 9.78
N ALA A 285 -10.84 2.40 8.77
CA ALA A 285 -10.45 2.03 7.42
C ALA A 285 -9.00 1.54 7.31
N LYS A 286 -8.05 2.19 8.01
CA LYS A 286 -6.65 1.77 8.06
C LYS A 286 -6.51 0.35 8.61
N SER A 287 -7.34 -0.03 9.58
CA SER A 287 -7.30 -1.35 10.19
C SER A 287 -7.62 -2.50 9.21
N TYR A 288 -8.26 -2.22 8.08
CA TYR A 288 -8.50 -3.19 7.00
C TYR A 288 -7.51 -3.04 5.81
N GLY A 289 -6.44 -2.26 5.97
CA GLY A 289 -5.42 -2.05 4.92
C GLY A 289 -5.80 -1.04 3.82
N THR A 290 -6.86 -0.25 4.02
CA THR A 290 -7.26 0.84 3.12
C THR A 290 -6.27 1.99 3.21
N GLN A 291 -5.94 2.64 2.09
CA GLN A 291 -5.15 3.88 2.11
C GLN A 291 -6.04 5.01 2.63
N ALA A 292 -5.97 5.30 3.93
CA ALA A 292 -6.84 6.29 4.55
C ALA A 292 -6.05 7.44 5.20
N THR A 293 -6.49 8.68 4.97
CA THR A 293 -5.84 9.89 5.50
C THR A 293 -6.86 10.85 6.11
N PHE A 294 -6.50 11.45 7.24
CA PHE A 294 -7.23 12.59 7.81
C PHE A 294 -6.45 13.87 7.51
N GLY A 295 -7.09 14.82 6.85
CA GLY A 295 -6.51 16.11 6.50
C GLY A 295 -7.18 17.22 7.30
N ARG A 296 -6.37 18.13 7.83
CA ARG A 296 -6.83 19.33 8.51
C ARG A 296 -6.23 20.56 7.83
N PRO A 297 -6.92 21.21 6.89
CA PRO A 297 -6.43 22.46 6.35
C PRO A 297 -6.41 23.51 7.46
N SER A 298 -5.34 24.29 7.55
CA SER A 298 -5.45 25.65 8.07
C SER A 298 -6.52 26.33 7.21
N LEU A 299 -7.43 27.11 7.80
CA LEU A 299 -8.62 27.65 7.12
C LEU A 299 -8.24 28.72 6.05
N ASP A 300 -7.50 28.30 5.04
CA ASP A 300 -6.97 29.05 3.92
C ASP A 300 -6.94 28.16 2.67
N SER A 301 -7.02 28.81 1.51
CA SER A 301 -7.13 28.15 0.22
C SER A 301 -5.86 27.43 -0.26
N GLU A 302 -4.69 27.71 0.33
CA GLU A 302 -3.41 27.09 -0.05
C GLU A 302 -3.24 25.74 0.65
N SER A 303 -3.56 25.67 1.94
CA SER A 303 -3.55 24.42 2.71
C SER A 303 -4.59 23.42 2.20
N LEU A 304 -5.79 23.89 1.84
CA LEU A 304 -6.77 23.04 1.19
C LEU A 304 -6.29 22.55 -0.19
N SER A 305 -5.56 23.38 -0.94
CA SER A 305 -4.96 23.03 -2.23
C SER A 305 -3.99 21.86 -2.13
N SER A 306 -3.08 21.93 -1.15
CA SER A 306 -2.02 20.94 -0.97
C SER A 306 -2.61 19.58 -0.59
N LEU A 307 -3.62 19.59 0.29
CA LEU A 307 -4.36 18.38 0.67
C LEU A 307 -5.08 17.77 -0.54
N VAL A 308 -5.88 18.54 -1.28
CA VAL A 308 -6.61 18.01 -2.46
C VAL A 308 -5.65 17.50 -3.54
N SER A 309 -4.51 18.17 -3.73
CA SER A 309 -3.44 17.72 -4.65
C SER A 309 -2.81 16.39 -4.21
N SER A 310 -2.58 16.22 -2.91
CA SER A 310 -2.10 14.95 -2.34
C SER A 310 -3.11 13.82 -2.57
N LEU A 311 -4.41 14.10 -2.43
CA LEU A 311 -5.47 13.12 -2.69
C LEU A 311 -5.54 12.72 -4.17
N ALA A 312 -5.42 13.66 -5.10
CA ALA A 312 -5.34 13.34 -6.53
C ALA A 312 -4.13 12.44 -6.85
N SER A 313 -3.02 12.65 -6.15
CA SER A 313 -1.80 11.84 -6.29
C SER A 313 -1.98 10.43 -5.72
N SER A 314 -2.66 10.26 -4.58
CA SER A 314 -2.97 8.93 -4.01
C SER A 314 -3.80 8.07 -4.97
N VAL A 315 -4.83 8.63 -5.61
CA VAL A 315 -5.63 7.90 -6.61
C VAL A 315 -4.79 7.48 -7.81
N THR A 316 -3.88 8.35 -8.26
CA THR A 316 -2.96 8.07 -9.36
C THR A 316 -2.01 6.93 -9.01
N SER A 317 -1.53 6.88 -7.76
CA SER A 317 -0.70 5.78 -7.25
C SER A 317 -1.46 4.44 -7.27
N THR A 318 -2.68 4.40 -6.70
CA THR A 318 -3.52 3.19 -6.71
C THR A 318 -3.81 2.69 -8.13
N LYS A 319 -4.08 3.60 -9.07
CA LYS A 319 -4.23 3.28 -10.50
C LYS A 319 -2.97 2.68 -11.12
N THR A 320 -1.81 3.21 -10.75
CA THR A 320 -0.51 2.73 -11.24
C THR A 320 -0.21 1.31 -10.74
N GLU A 321 -0.47 1.02 -9.46
CA GLU A 321 -0.34 -0.34 -8.88
C GLU A 321 -1.21 -1.37 -9.62
N MET A 322 -2.38 -0.93 -10.09
CA MET A 322 -3.34 -1.77 -10.82
C MET A 322 -3.05 -1.87 -12.33
N THR A 323 -2.03 -1.19 -12.85
CA THR A 323 -1.71 -1.19 -14.29
C THR A 323 -0.50 -2.09 -14.59
N GLU A 324 -0.59 -2.91 -15.64
CA GLU A 324 0.54 -3.71 -16.08
C GLU A 324 1.56 -2.88 -16.87
N ALA A 325 2.74 -2.66 -16.30
CA ALA A 325 3.82 -1.87 -16.91
C ALA A 325 4.18 -2.22 -18.36
N LYS A 326 4.14 -3.51 -18.74
CA LYS A 326 4.52 -3.95 -20.11
C LYS A 326 3.44 -3.70 -21.15
N SER A 327 2.17 -3.80 -20.77
CA SER A 327 1.04 -3.78 -21.71
C SER A 327 0.18 -2.53 -21.58
N GLY A 328 0.35 -1.76 -20.51
CA GLY A 328 -0.51 -0.63 -20.13
C GLY A 328 -1.93 -1.04 -19.75
N LYS A 329 -2.23 -2.35 -19.67
CA LYS A 329 -3.58 -2.84 -19.38
C LYS A 329 -3.85 -2.85 -17.88
N SER A 330 -5.05 -2.43 -17.49
CA SER A 330 -5.52 -2.57 -16.11
C SER A 330 -5.67 -4.05 -15.74
N LYS A 331 -5.21 -4.41 -14.55
CA LYS A 331 -5.35 -5.72 -13.94
C LYS A 331 -6.61 -5.76 -13.08
N LEU A 332 -7.31 -6.87 -13.12
CA LEU A 332 -8.46 -7.10 -12.27
C LEU A 332 -7.99 -7.55 -10.87
N VAL A 333 -8.47 -6.88 -9.83
CA VAL A 333 -8.20 -7.25 -8.43
C VAL A 333 -9.13 -8.39 -8.02
N GLN A 334 -8.62 -9.34 -7.23
CA GLN A 334 -9.44 -10.41 -6.68
C GLN A 334 -10.46 -9.87 -5.67
N ASP A 335 -11.69 -10.37 -5.77
CA ASP A 335 -12.76 -10.04 -4.84
C ASP A 335 -12.67 -10.94 -3.61
N VAL A 336 -12.17 -10.39 -2.50
CA VAL A 336 -11.85 -11.11 -1.25
C VAL A 336 -12.18 -10.20 -0.07
N MET A 337 -12.73 -10.74 1.01
CA MET A 337 -12.97 -9.95 2.22
C MET A 337 -11.70 -9.83 3.07
N ARG A 338 -11.44 -8.62 3.56
CA ARG A 338 -10.40 -8.34 4.55
C ARG A 338 -11.01 -8.51 5.95
N GLU A 339 -10.21 -9.00 6.88
CA GLU A 339 -10.50 -8.86 8.30
C GLU A 339 -9.71 -7.69 8.89
N LYS A 340 -10.04 -7.34 10.13
CA LYS A 340 -9.34 -6.27 10.84
C LYS A 340 -7.92 -6.74 11.16
N CYS A 341 -6.96 -5.82 11.11
CA CYS A 341 -5.61 -6.08 11.58
C CYS A 341 -5.69 -6.57 13.03
N ASP A 342 -4.91 -7.60 13.34
CA ASP A 342 -4.83 -8.22 14.68
C ASP A 342 -6.11 -8.93 15.15
N THR A 343 -7.04 -9.28 14.23
CA THR A 343 -8.16 -10.18 14.56
C THR A 343 -7.62 -11.52 15.09
N PRO A 344 -8.04 -11.97 16.29
CA PRO A 344 -7.56 -13.22 16.88
C PRO A 344 -7.86 -14.46 16.04
N ASP A 345 -7.01 -15.50 16.15
CA ASP A 345 -7.20 -16.81 15.50
C ASP A 345 -8.55 -17.48 15.81
N THR A 346 -9.11 -17.20 16.99
CA THR A 346 -10.38 -17.77 17.46
C THR A 346 -11.59 -17.25 16.69
N GLU A 347 -11.39 -16.20 15.89
CA GLU A 347 -12.42 -15.57 15.09
C GLU A 347 -12.21 -15.83 13.59
N GLY A 348 -13.30 -16.08 12.88
CA GLY A 348 -13.31 -16.27 11.43
C GLY A 348 -13.28 -17.72 10.95
N ASP A 349 -13.50 -17.87 9.65
CA ASP A 349 -13.60 -19.16 8.98
C ASP A 349 -12.24 -19.60 8.41
N TRP A 350 -12.03 -20.92 8.36
CA TRP A 350 -10.77 -21.53 7.94
C TRP A 350 -10.99 -22.64 6.91
N TRP A 351 -10.25 -22.60 5.80
CA TRP A 351 -10.13 -23.73 4.88
C TRP A 351 -9.20 -24.78 5.48
N VAL A 352 -9.77 -25.93 5.86
CA VAL A 352 -9.02 -27.06 6.42
C VAL A 352 -8.58 -28.01 5.31
N TYR A 353 -7.27 -28.30 5.29
CA TYR A 353 -6.64 -29.24 4.36
C TYR A 353 -5.98 -30.36 5.15
N ASP A 354 -6.71 -31.47 5.31
CA ASP A 354 -6.22 -32.68 5.97
C ASP A 354 -6.46 -33.92 5.07
N GLN A 355 -6.22 -35.13 5.60
CA GLN A 355 -6.42 -36.37 4.85
C GLN A 355 -7.84 -36.96 5.01
N GLN A 356 -8.64 -36.42 5.92
CA GLN A 356 -10.00 -36.90 6.21
C GLN A 356 -11.02 -36.23 5.28
N HIS A 357 -10.74 -35.00 4.83
CA HIS A 357 -11.61 -34.22 3.95
C HIS A 357 -11.26 -34.40 2.45
N SER A 358 -12.18 -33.98 1.58
CA SER A 358 -11.98 -33.96 0.12
C SER A 358 -10.88 -32.97 -0.32
N SER A 359 -10.56 -32.01 0.55
CA SER A 359 -9.51 -31.01 0.36
C SER A 359 -8.26 -31.39 1.16
N ARG A 360 -7.10 -31.47 0.49
CA ARG A 360 -5.85 -31.97 1.09
C ARG A 360 -4.60 -31.30 0.56
N VAL A 361 -3.53 -31.32 1.35
CA VAL A 361 -2.18 -30.95 0.87
C VAL A 361 -1.66 -32.02 -0.11
N VAL A 362 -1.24 -31.58 -1.30
CA VAL A 362 -0.73 -32.44 -2.38
C VAL A 362 0.79 -32.55 -2.34
N SER A 363 1.46 -31.42 -2.15
CA SER A 363 2.93 -31.37 -2.11
C SER A 363 3.40 -30.06 -1.50
N VAL A 364 4.50 -30.12 -0.77
CA VAL A 364 5.23 -28.95 -0.28
C VAL A 364 6.56 -28.87 -1.04
N SER A 365 6.98 -27.69 -1.42
CA SER A 365 8.25 -27.48 -2.14
C SER A 365 8.94 -26.20 -1.69
N THR A 366 10.26 -26.18 -1.79
CA THR A 366 11.07 -24.96 -1.64
C THR A 366 11.85 -24.71 -2.93
N TRP A 367 12.65 -23.64 -2.98
CA TRP A 367 13.43 -23.25 -4.14
C TRP A 367 14.91 -23.54 -3.93
N GLN A 368 15.53 -24.23 -4.89
CA GLN A 368 16.97 -24.40 -4.92
C GLN A 368 17.57 -23.45 -5.95
N TYR A 369 18.01 -22.27 -5.49
CA TYR A 369 18.49 -21.21 -6.39
C TYR A 369 19.65 -21.64 -7.29
N LYS A 370 20.60 -22.45 -6.79
CA LYS A 370 21.74 -22.96 -7.57
C LYS A 370 21.33 -23.84 -8.76
N LYS A 371 20.14 -24.45 -8.71
CA LYS A 371 19.59 -25.27 -9.79
C LYS A 371 18.44 -24.60 -10.52
N ASP A 372 18.08 -23.38 -10.12
CA ASP A 372 16.97 -22.59 -10.65
C ASP A 372 15.67 -23.40 -10.80
N LYS A 373 15.35 -24.22 -9.78
CA LYS A 373 14.17 -25.09 -9.79
C LYS A 373 13.58 -25.29 -8.41
N PHE A 374 12.29 -25.63 -8.40
CA PHE A 374 11.65 -26.13 -7.20
C PHE A 374 12.14 -27.53 -6.84
N VAL A 375 12.27 -27.75 -5.54
CA VAL A 375 12.60 -29.05 -4.93
C VAL A 375 11.52 -29.42 -3.94
N THR A 376 11.12 -30.68 -3.91
CA THR A 376 10.02 -31.15 -3.06
C THR A 376 10.54 -31.44 -1.65
N LEU A 377 9.81 -30.94 -0.65
CA LEU A 377 10.09 -31.21 0.75
C LEU A 377 9.42 -32.52 1.18
N ILE A 378 10.16 -33.33 1.93
CA ILE A 378 9.69 -34.58 2.51
C ILE A 378 9.94 -34.56 4.01
N ASP A 379 8.91 -34.89 4.78
CA ASP A 379 9.04 -35.03 6.22
C ASP A 379 9.58 -36.42 6.58
N PRO A 380 10.60 -36.53 7.44
CA PRO A 380 11.20 -37.81 7.81
C PRO A 380 10.36 -38.64 8.81
N ARG A 381 9.25 -38.10 9.36
CA ARG A 381 8.39 -38.78 10.35
C ARG A 381 7.64 -39.99 9.77
N CYS A 382 7.12 -40.83 10.66
CA CYS A 382 6.32 -42.00 10.31
C CYS A 382 5.09 -41.59 9.48
N ALA A 383 4.92 -42.15 8.29
CA ALA A 383 3.79 -41.87 7.40
C ALA A 383 2.43 -42.32 7.97
N MET A 384 2.42 -43.19 8.97
CA MET A 384 1.19 -43.75 9.57
C MET A 384 0.74 -43.00 10.82
N CYS A 385 1.67 -42.65 11.72
CA CYS A 385 1.35 -42.02 13.01
C CYS A 385 1.97 -40.64 13.23
N TYR A 386 2.76 -40.15 12.26
CA TYR A 386 3.52 -38.90 12.39
C TYR A 386 4.51 -38.85 13.58
N GLY A 387 4.83 -40.01 14.18
CA GLY A 387 5.87 -40.14 15.19
C GLY A 387 7.28 -40.06 14.62
N GLU A 388 8.25 -39.68 15.46
CA GLU A 388 9.66 -39.66 15.07
C GLU A 388 10.18 -41.08 14.74
N VAL A 389 10.94 -41.17 13.64
CA VAL A 389 11.65 -42.37 13.24
C VAL A 389 13.11 -42.13 13.62
N ALA A 390 13.60 -42.79 14.68
CA ALA A 390 14.94 -42.54 15.21
C ALA A 390 16.01 -43.23 14.35
N SER A 391 17.17 -42.58 14.20
CA SER A 391 18.39 -43.19 13.62
C SER A 391 19.18 -44.03 14.62
N GLU A 392 19.06 -43.76 15.93
CA GLU A 392 19.67 -44.54 17.02
C GLU A 392 18.73 -44.61 18.24
N GLY A 393 18.50 -45.82 18.78
CA GLY A 393 17.69 -46.06 20.01
C GLY A 393 16.16 -46.07 19.85
N VAL A 394 15.51 -46.83 20.75
CA VAL A 394 14.06 -47.11 21.07
C VAL A 394 13.02 -47.19 19.93
N ASN A 395 13.07 -46.35 18.90
CA ASN A 395 12.14 -46.32 17.75
C ASN A 395 12.86 -46.56 16.41
N LYS A 396 13.50 -47.72 16.23
CA LYS A 396 14.04 -48.14 14.92
C LYS A 396 12.89 -48.32 13.93
N GLY A 397 12.58 -47.28 13.15
CA GLY A 397 11.62 -47.36 12.06
C GLY A 397 12.24 -47.81 10.75
N LEU A 398 11.42 -48.34 9.85
CA LEU A 398 11.79 -48.68 8.48
C LEU A 398 11.72 -47.42 7.61
N VAL A 399 12.87 -46.99 7.09
CA VAL A 399 12.94 -46.00 6.00
C VAL A 399 13.20 -46.75 4.71
N CYS A 400 12.51 -46.40 3.63
CA CYS A 400 12.80 -46.99 2.33
C CYS A 400 14.25 -46.65 1.91
N ASN A 401 15.14 -47.63 1.93
CA ASN A 401 16.56 -47.49 1.56
C ASN A 401 16.79 -47.11 0.08
N LYS A 402 15.75 -47.15 -0.76
CA LYS A 402 15.82 -46.74 -2.16
C LYS A 402 15.48 -45.26 -2.34
N CYS A 403 14.31 -44.82 -1.86
CA CYS A 403 13.83 -43.46 -2.14
C CYS A 403 13.96 -42.47 -0.98
N TYR A 404 14.20 -42.94 0.25
CA TYR A 404 14.24 -42.13 1.48
C TYR A 404 13.00 -41.23 1.68
N SER A 405 11.91 -41.49 0.97
CA SER A 405 10.73 -40.63 0.90
C SER A 405 9.57 -41.10 1.76
N TYR A 406 9.75 -42.21 2.48
CA TYR A 406 8.70 -42.89 3.23
C TYR A 406 9.36 -43.59 4.41
N SER A 407 8.89 -43.25 5.61
CA SER A 407 9.39 -43.75 6.88
C SER A 407 8.21 -44.31 7.69
N VAL A 408 8.42 -45.40 8.42
CA VAL A 408 7.40 -45.99 9.33
C VAL A 408 8.09 -46.32 10.65
N CYS A 409 7.54 -45.93 11.80
CA CYS A 409 8.15 -46.26 13.11
C CYS A 409 7.96 -47.73 13.49
N SER A 410 8.78 -48.24 14.42
CA SER A 410 8.74 -49.62 14.91
C SER A 410 7.37 -50.03 15.45
N SER A 411 6.66 -49.14 16.15
CA SER A 411 5.32 -49.41 16.68
C SER A 411 4.29 -49.60 15.56
N CYS A 412 4.27 -48.71 14.57
CA CYS A 412 3.40 -48.84 13.41
C CYS A 412 3.78 -50.04 12.54
N GLN A 413 5.06 -50.41 12.50
CA GLN A 413 5.52 -51.63 11.84
C GLN A 413 5.00 -52.88 12.58
N ALA A 414 5.11 -52.92 13.90
CA ALA A 414 4.72 -54.07 14.72
C ALA A 414 3.21 -54.35 14.69
N SER A 415 2.38 -53.31 14.59
CA SER A 415 0.92 -53.45 14.52
C SER A 415 0.42 -54.22 13.29
N TYR A 416 1.25 -54.47 12.28
CA TYR A 416 0.81 -55.03 11.00
C TYR A 416 1.65 -56.24 10.52
N GLY A 417 2.50 -56.84 11.35
CA GLY A 417 3.06 -58.20 11.11
C GLY A 417 4.34 -58.28 10.27
N ASP A 418 4.24 -58.38 8.94
CA ASP A 418 5.36 -58.60 8.00
C ASP A 418 5.44 -57.49 6.93
N HIS A 419 6.40 -56.58 7.11
CA HIS A 419 6.29 -55.18 6.62
C HIS A 419 7.19 -54.76 5.49
N GLU A 420 8.24 -55.50 5.15
CA GLU A 420 9.07 -55.08 4.00
C GLU A 420 8.25 -55.16 2.71
N SER A 421 7.39 -56.19 2.61
CA SER A 421 6.38 -56.38 1.57
C SER A 421 5.22 -55.39 1.67
N TYR A 422 4.77 -55.01 2.87
CA TYR A 422 3.62 -54.11 3.09
C TYR A 422 3.97 -52.62 2.93
N ILE A 423 5.14 -52.16 3.38
CA ILE A 423 5.65 -50.82 3.07
C ILE A 423 5.84 -50.69 1.56
N MET A 424 6.39 -51.72 0.89
CA MET A 424 6.42 -51.80 -0.56
C MET A 424 5.01 -51.85 -1.16
N ALA A 425 4.02 -52.49 -0.53
CA ALA A 425 2.64 -52.60 -1.03
C ALA A 425 1.81 -51.32 -0.84
N MET A 426 1.95 -50.57 0.26
CA MET A 426 1.30 -49.29 0.51
C MET A 426 1.92 -48.17 -0.32
N HIS A 427 3.26 -48.20 -0.48
CA HIS A 427 3.97 -47.40 -1.49
C HIS A 427 3.54 -47.77 -2.93
N ARG A 428 2.89 -48.93 -3.11
CA ARG A 428 2.21 -49.39 -4.33
C ARG A 428 0.67 -49.27 -4.26
N ALA A 429 0.02 -48.89 -3.17
CA ALA A 429 -1.45 -48.84 -3.07
C ALA A 429 -1.97 -47.40 -3.30
N GLU A 430 -1.13 -46.39 -3.06
CA GLU A 430 -1.27 -45.05 -3.66
C GLU A 430 -1.28 -45.06 -5.21
N ARG A 431 -1.13 -46.24 -5.86
CA ARG A 431 -1.15 -46.46 -7.32
C ARG A 431 -2.49 -46.15 -8.00
N ALA A 432 -3.58 -45.92 -7.28
CA ALA A 432 -4.87 -45.59 -7.88
C ALA A 432 -4.97 -44.12 -8.38
N GLY A 433 -3.89 -43.57 -8.99
CA GLY A 433 -4.06 -42.40 -9.86
C GLY A 433 -2.89 -41.42 -10.07
N ARG A 434 -1.72 -41.51 -9.43
CA ARG A 434 -0.60 -40.56 -9.69
C ARG A 434 0.78 -41.23 -9.67
N VAL A 435 1.57 -40.99 -10.72
CA VAL A 435 2.86 -41.61 -11.02
C VAL A 435 3.99 -41.15 -10.07
N SER A 436 4.72 -42.08 -9.43
CA SER A 436 6.20 -42.17 -9.48
C SER A 436 6.74 -43.44 -8.80
N ASP A 437 7.44 -44.28 -9.56
CA ASP A 437 8.14 -45.48 -9.07
C ASP A 437 9.22 -45.11 -8.02
N CYS A 438 9.52 -46.02 -7.09
CA CYS A 438 10.55 -45.81 -6.06
C CYS A 438 11.91 -45.43 -6.68
N LYS A 439 12.21 -45.95 -7.89
CA LYS A 439 13.36 -45.56 -8.72
C LYS A 439 13.36 -44.08 -9.11
N SER A 440 12.19 -43.53 -9.46
CA SER A 440 12.06 -42.11 -9.82
C SER A 440 12.32 -41.22 -8.61
N LYS A 441 11.76 -41.56 -7.44
CA LYS A 441 12.05 -40.82 -6.20
C LYS A 441 13.51 -40.94 -5.78
N GLN A 442 14.13 -42.11 -5.95
CA GLN A 442 15.58 -42.30 -5.74
C GLN A 442 16.42 -41.39 -6.64
N GLN A 443 16.10 -41.31 -7.92
CA GLN A 443 16.78 -40.43 -8.87
C GLN A 443 16.61 -38.95 -8.48
N LYS A 444 15.41 -38.56 -8.02
CA LYS A 444 15.14 -37.21 -7.50
C LYS A 444 15.92 -36.92 -6.21
N PHE A 445 16.02 -37.87 -5.29
CA PHE A 445 16.84 -37.72 -4.08
C PHE A 445 18.33 -37.54 -4.43
N ARG A 446 18.88 -38.41 -5.29
CA ARG A 446 20.29 -38.33 -5.74
C ARG A 446 20.60 -37.05 -6.51
N SER A 447 19.65 -36.56 -7.30
CA SER A 447 19.79 -35.28 -8.01
C SER A 447 19.48 -34.06 -7.13
N GLY A 448 19.18 -34.24 -5.84
CA GLY A 448 18.82 -33.20 -4.89
C GLY A 448 17.51 -32.47 -5.20
N GLU A 449 16.57 -33.12 -5.88
CA GLU A 449 15.19 -32.65 -6.10
C GLU A 449 14.24 -33.00 -4.94
N LEU A 450 14.67 -33.89 -4.05
CA LEU A 450 13.99 -34.20 -2.80
C LEU A 450 14.88 -33.77 -1.64
N ILE A 451 14.34 -32.97 -0.72
CA ILE A 451 15.04 -32.52 0.48
C ILE A 451 14.23 -32.98 1.69
N MET A 452 14.90 -33.66 2.62
CA MET A 452 14.28 -34.00 3.90
C MET A 452 14.25 -32.76 4.80
N LYS A 453 13.05 -32.36 5.23
CA LYS A 453 12.83 -31.26 6.17
C LYS A 453 11.64 -31.60 7.05
N ARG A 454 11.80 -31.47 8.36
CA ARG A 454 10.71 -31.66 9.31
C ARG A 454 9.78 -30.45 9.24
N LEU A 455 8.51 -30.69 8.92
CA LEU A 455 7.45 -29.70 8.95
C LEU A 455 6.73 -29.76 10.32
N PRO A 456 6.01 -28.73 10.75
CA PRO A 456 5.18 -28.84 11.95
C PRO A 456 4.09 -29.92 11.76
N SER A 457 3.34 -29.85 10.66
CA SER A 457 2.36 -30.85 10.24
C SER A 457 2.20 -30.85 8.72
N PHE A 458 1.51 -31.86 8.19
CA PHE A 458 0.99 -31.85 6.82
C PHE A 458 -0.44 -31.33 6.74
N TYR A 459 -1.12 -31.22 7.88
CA TYR A 459 -2.46 -30.66 7.96
C TYR A 459 -2.33 -29.17 8.23
N ILE A 460 -3.01 -28.38 7.40
CA ILE A 460 -2.99 -26.93 7.50
C ILE A 460 -4.41 -26.38 7.46
N ALA A 461 -4.61 -25.29 8.17
CA ALA A 461 -5.76 -24.42 8.04
C ALA A 461 -5.29 -23.09 7.44
N ILE A 462 -5.99 -22.59 6.42
CA ILE A 462 -5.74 -21.28 5.82
C ILE A 462 -7.00 -20.43 6.01
N LYS A 463 -6.85 -19.23 6.58
CA LYS A 463 -7.98 -18.36 6.91
C LYS A 463 -8.67 -17.83 5.64
N GLU A 464 -10.00 -17.79 5.65
CA GLU A 464 -10.82 -17.39 4.49
C GLU A 464 -10.76 -15.89 4.19
N LYS A 465 -10.47 -15.07 5.19
CA LYS A 465 -10.24 -13.63 5.03
C LYS A 465 -8.75 -13.35 4.94
N ILE A 466 -8.40 -12.23 4.32
CA ILE A 466 -7.02 -11.72 4.32
C ILE A 466 -6.88 -10.70 5.44
N PHE A 467 -5.75 -10.67 6.14
CA PHE A 467 -5.51 -9.68 7.20
C PHE A 467 -4.60 -8.55 6.72
N SER A 468 -3.89 -8.73 5.60
CA SER A 468 -2.98 -7.73 5.04
C SER A 468 -2.81 -7.91 3.54
N GLU A 469 -2.44 -6.83 2.84
CA GLU A 469 -2.08 -6.87 1.42
C GLU A 469 -1.08 -5.77 1.05
N GLY A 470 -0.17 -6.10 0.13
CA GLY A 470 0.74 -5.17 -0.52
C GLY A 470 0.31 -4.83 -1.95
N ALA A 471 1.18 -4.17 -2.70
CA ALA A 471 0.89 -3.76 -4.08
C ALA A 471 0.62 -4.95 -5.02
N GLU A 472 1.30 -6.09 -4.82
CA GLU A 472 1.16 -7.27 -5.70
C GLU A 472 0.50 -8.49 -5.05
N ARG A 473 0.50 -8.59 -3.71
CA ARG A 473 0.12 -9.81 -2.99
C ARG A 473 -0.80 -9.55 -1.82
N MET A 474 -1.71 -10.48 -1.59
CA MET A 474 -2.53 -10.55 -0.38
C MET A 474 -2.03 -11.64 0.56
N VAL A 475 -2.30 -11.46 1.85
CA VAL A 475 -1.74 -12.28 2.93
C VAL A 475 -2.87 -12.83 3.80
N ARG A 476 -2.87 -14.14 3.97
CA ARG A 476 -3.78 -14.91 4.83
C ARG A 476 -3.02 -15.49 5.98
N GLU A 477 -3.71 -15.72 7.08
CA GLU A 477 -3.15 -16.48 8.18
C GLU A 477 -3.19 -17.99 7.90
N VAL A 478 -2.19 -18.69 8.43
CA VAL A 478 -2.04 -20.14 8.33
C VAL A 478 -1.74 -20.71 9.71
N ARG A 479 -2.36 -21.86 10.01
CA ARG A 479 -2.06 -22.69 11.18
C ARG A 479 -1.80 -24.12 10.75
N PHE A 480 -0.85 -24.77 11.41
CA PHE A 480 -0.66 -26.22 11.29
C PHE A 480 -1.60 -26.93 12.25
N LEU A 481 -2.08 -28.11 11.86
CA LEU A 481 -3.06 -28.88 12.64
C LEU A 481 -2.45 -30.21 13.10
N ASP A 482 -2.83 -30.67 14.28
CA ASP A 482 -2.62 -32.07 14.68
C ASP A 482 -3.67 -33.02 14.05
N ALA A 483 -3.62 -34.29 14.41
CA ALA A 483 -4.55 -35.30 13.89
C ALA A 483 -6.00 -35.10 14.33
N GLU A 484 -6.23 -34.35 15.41
CA GLU A 484 -7.53 -33.99 15.94
C GLU A 484 -8.04 -32.64 15.42
N GLY A 485 -7.28 -31.96 14.54
CA GLY A 485 -7.65 -30.68 13.95
C GLY A 485 -7.33 -29.46 14.83
N ARG A 486 -6.53 -29.62 15.90
CA ARG A 486 -6.15 -28.52 16.80
C ARG A 486 -4.91 -27.79 16.28
N PHE A 487 -4.84 -26.48 16.52
CA PHE A 487 -3.72 -25.64 16.09
C PHE A 487 -2.44 -26.01 16.84
N ILE A 488 -1.34 -26.18 16.12
CA ILE A 488 -0.02 -26.50 16.66
C ILE A 488 1.09 -25.64 16.06
N GLY A 489 2.15 -25.46 16.83
CA GLY A 489 3.33 -24.71 16.39
C GLY A 489 3.09 -23.20 16.26
N PRO A 490 4.06 -22.46 15.72
CA PRO A 490 3.92 -21.02 15.52
C PRO A 490 2.97 -20.72 14.35
N GLY A 491 2.49 -19.48 14.30
CA GLY A 491 1.70 -18.97 13.18
C GLY A 491 2.50 -18.87 11.88
N TYR A 492 1.81 -19.04 10.75
CA TYR A 492 2.35 -18.86 9.41
C TYR A 492 1.44 -17.94 8.62
N VAL A 493 1.91 -17.46 7.47
CA VAL A 493 1.13 -16.67 6.53
C VAL A 493 1.19 -17.27 5.14
N ALA A 494 0.08 -17.23 4.42
CA ALA A 494 -0.01 -17.60 3.00
C ALA A 494 -0.08 -16.33 2.15
N LYS A 495 0.78 -16.23 1.14
CA LYS A 495 0.85 -15.13 0.19
C LYS A 495 0.43 -15.61 -1.20
N GLU A 496 -0.45 -14.83 -1.82
CA GLU A 496 -0.96 -15.08 -3.17
C GLU A 496 -1.10 -13.77 -3.95
N SER A 497 -1.27 -13.86 -5.27
CA SER A 497 -1.44 -12.70 -6.14
C SER A 497 -2.69 -11.91 -5.75
N ARG A 498 -2.59 -10.58 -5.67
CA ARG A 498 -3.75 -9.69 -5.48
C ARG A 498 -4.63 -9.62 -6.74
N PHE A 499 -4.08 -10.00 -7.90
CA PHE A 499 -4.74 -9.87 -9.18
C PHE A 499 -5.29 -11.21 -9.69
N ILE A 500 -6.37 -11.14 -10.47
CA ILE A 500 -6.91 -12.30 -11.19
C ILE A 500 -5.96 -12.63 -12.33
N GLU A 501 -5.33 -13.78 -12.26
CA GLU A 501 -4.41 -14.24 -13.29
C GLU A 501 -5.14 -15.07 -14.36
N ASN A 502 -5.07 -14.64 -15.62
CA ASN A 502 -5.50 -15.41 -16.79
C ASN A 502 -4.46 -16.51 -17.10
N HIS A 503 -4.27 -17.45 -16.18
CA HIS A 503 -3.41 -18.61 -16.42
C HIS A 503 -4.27 -19.81 -16.82
N GLU A 504 -4.19 -20.17 -18.10
CA GLU A 504 -4.82 -21.37 -18.67
C GLU A 504 -4.23 -22.66 -18.07
N ASN A 505 -3.00 -22.63 -17.52
CA ASN A 505 -2.29 -23.82 -17.02
C ASN A 505 -1.78 -23.70 -15.58
N SER A 506 -1.90 -24.80 -14.82
CA SER A 506 -1.44 -24.91 -13.42
C SER A 506 0.06 -24.71 -13.21
N ARG A 507 0.90 -24.94 -14.23
CA ARG A 507 2.35 -24.63 -14.18
C ARG A 507 2.59 -23.12 -14.03
N GLN A 508 1.88 -22.30 -14.81
CA GLN A 508 2.06 -20.84 -14.82
C GLN A 508 1.70 -20.20 -13.46
N LYS A 509 0.72 -20.77 -12.74
CA LYS A 509 0.37 -20.32 -11.38
C LYS A 509 1.47 -20.59 -10.35
N ARG A 510 2.20 -21.71 -10.50
CA ARG A 510 3.36 -22.00 -9.65
C ARG A 510 4.53 -21.07 -9.99
N ASP A 511 4.66 -20.73 -11.27
CA ASP A 511 5.74 -19.87 -11.79
C ASP A 511 5.64 -18.44 -11.26
N TYR A 512 4.45 -17.97 -10.88
CA TYR A 512 4.24 -16.69 -10.18
C TYR A 512 5.17 -16.54 -8.96
N HIS A 513 5.35 -17.60 -8.18
CA HIS A 513 6.17 -17.57 -6.97
C HIS A 513 7.68 -17.69 -7.24
N ILE A 514 8.11 -18.03 -8.47
CA ILE A 514 9.53 -18.33 -8.74
C ILE A 514 10.44 -17.14 -8.41
N ASN A 515 10.10 -15.96 -8.94
CA ASN A 515 10.96 -14.79 -8.77
C ASN A 515 11.10 -14.42 -7.29
N PHE A 516 10.01 -14.53 -6.54
CA PHE A 516 10.00 -14.31 -5.10
C PHE A 516 10.85 -15.33 -4.33
N MET A 517 10.64 -16.62 -4.59
CA MET A 517 11.43 -17.67 -3.95
C MET A 517 12.91 -17.52 -4.27
N ARG A 518 13.23 -17.12 -5.51
CA ARG A 518 14.59 -16.86 -5.96
C ARG A 518 15.23 -15.68 -5.22
N THR A 519 14.56 -14.53 -5.15
CA THR A 519 15.11 -13.35 -4.46
C THR A 519 15.32 -13.65 -2.98
N GLN A 520 14.35 -14.26 -2.31
CA GLN A 520 14.45 -14.54 -0.87
C GLN A 520 15.54 -15.56 -0.55
N THR A 521 15.69 -16.64 -1.34
CA THR A 521 16.75 -17.63 -1.11
C THR A 521 18.15 -17.11 -1.41
N ILE A 522 18.31 -16.24 -2.42
CA ILE A 522 19.58 -15.55 -2.67
C ILE A 522 19.90 -14.61 -1.52
N SER A 523 18.92 -13.84 -1.03
CA SER A 523 19.13 -12.93 0.09
C SER A 523 19.48 -13.67 1.39
N ALA A 524 18.87 -14.84 1.63
CA ALA A 524 19.22 -15.71 2.75
C ALA A 524 20.70 -16.18 2.68
N ASP A 525 21.23 -16.42 1.49
CA ASP A 525 22.64 -16.80 1.29
C ASP A 525 23.59 -15.63 1.61
N PHE A 526 23.30 -14.43 1.08
CA PHE A 526 24.05 -13.21 1.44
C PHE A 526 23.97 -12.90 2.94
N ALA A 527 22.83 -13.15 3.59
CA ALA A 527 22.68 -12.95 5.01
C ALA A 527 23.57 -13.89 5.84
N LYS A 528 23.79 -15.13 5.39
CA LYS A 528 24.76 -16.05 6.02
C LYS A 528 26.17 -15.49 5.94
N GLN A 529 26.61 -15.07 4.75
CA GLN A 529 27.92 -14.47 4.54
C GLN A 529 28.11 -13.18 5.36
N PHE A 530 27.07 -12.35 5.44
CA PHE A 530 27.09 -11.14 6.26
C PHE A 530 27.21 -11.47 7.76
N ASN A 531 26.45 -12.44 8.25
CA ASN A 531 26.52 -12.89 9.65
C ASN A 531 27.87 -13.52 10.00
N GLU A 532 28.50 -14.24 9.06
CA GLU A 532 29.86 -14.75 9.18
C GLU A 532 30.86 -13.59 9.27
N ALA A 533 30.72 -12.56 8.43
CA ALA A 533 31.53 -11.34 8.52
C ALA A 533 31.36 -10.64 9.88
N LEU A 534 30.13 -10.52 10.39
CA LEU A 534 29.87 -9.99 11.74
C LEU A 534 30.52 -10.83 12.84
N GLY A 535 30.44 -12.17 12.74
CA GLY A 535 31.06 -13.10 13.69
C GLY A 535 32.59 -12.97 13.72
N ASN A 536 33.19 -12.67 12.57
CA ASN A 536 34.63 -12.50 12.45
C ASN A 536 35.13 -11.11 12.84
N LEU A 537 34.26 -10.14 13.16
CA LEU A 537 34.68 -8.77 13.52
C LEU A 537 35.67 -8.75 14.67
N HIS A 538 35.48 -9.57 15.71
CA HIS A 538 36.38 -9.60 16.86
C HIS A 538 37.82 -9.98 16.49
N THR A 539 38.04 -10.70 15.37
CA THR A 539 39.38 -11.12 14.92
C THR A 539 40.20 -9.95 14.35
N HIS A 540 39.52 -8.87 13.95
CA HIS A 540 40.14 -7.68 13.37
C HIS A 540 40.79 -6.79 14.44
N PHE A 541 40.55 -7.08 15.72
CA PHE A 541 41.06 -6.32 16.84
C PHE A 541 41.88 -7.22 17.76
N GLY A 542 43.21 -7.00 17.82
CA GLY A 542 44.11 -7.84 18.60
C GLY A 542 43.89 -7.81 20.13
N ASN A 543 43.32 -6.72 20.67
CA ASN A 543 43.12 -6.50 22.11
C ASN A 543 41.79 -5.77 22.42
N LEU A 544 40.64 -6.39 22.12
CA LEU A 544 39.33 -5.86 22.56
C LEU A 544 39.12 -6.08 24.06
N HIS A 545 38.60 -5.06 24.76
CA HIS A 545 38.07 -5.24 26.09
C HIS A 545 36.92 -6.27 26.07
N SER A 546 36.80 -7.08 27.13
CA SER A 546 35.83 -8.18 27.21
C SER A 546 34.37 -7.74 26.98
N SER A 547 34.01 -6.54 27.43
CA SER A 547 32.69 -5.95 27.19
C SER A 547 32.44 -5.63 25.71
N THR A 548 33.45 -5.12 25.00
CA THR A 548 33.35 -4.76 23.59
C THR A 548 33.30 -6.01 22.72
N LYS A 549 34.09 -7.04 23.05
CA LYS A 549 33.98 -8.35 22.41
C LYS A 549 32.58 -8.93 22.59
N ARG A 550 32.06 -8.94 23.82
CA ARG A 550 30.69 -9.39 24.11
C ARG A 550 29.63 -8.56 23.36
N TYR A 551 29.83 -7.26 23.18
CA TYR A 551 28.92 -6.41 22.43
C TYR A 551 28.91 -6.78 20.93
N LEU A 552 30.08 -6.95 20.32
CA LEU A 552 30.22 -7.38 18.91
C LEU A 552 29.63 -8.78 18.66
N ASP A 553 29.88 -9.72 19.59
CA ASP A 553 29.36 -11.08 19.51
C ASP A 553 27.83 -11.13 19.62
N ASN A 554 27.22 -10.14 20.28
CA ASN A 554 25.77 -10.00 20.46
C ASN A 554 25.09 -9.06 19.45
N LEU A 555 25.83 -8.58 18.44
CA LEU A 555 25.20 -7.75 17.40
C LEU A 555 24.07 -8.51 16.70
N PRO A 556 22.94 -7.84 16.41
CA PRO A 556 21.85 -8.49 15.73
C PRO A 556 22.28 -9.16 14.44
N ARG A 557 21.79 -10.37 14.21
CA ARG A 557 22.02 -11.10 12.95
C ARG A 557 20.91 -10.79 11.97
N VAL A 558 21.18 -10.99 10.68
CA VAL A 558 20.18 -10.86 9.62
C VAL A 558 19.76 -12.26 9.18
N GLU A 559 18.47 -12.53 9.17
CA GLU A 559 17.94 -13.82 8.71
C GLU A 559 16.75 -13.59 7.79
N PHE A 560 16.75 -14.20 6.61
CA PHE A 560 15.58 -14.21 5.74
C PHE A 560 14.75 -15.45 6.03
N ILE A 561 13.45 -15.27 6.26
CA ILE A 561 12.52 -16.38 6.47
C ILE A 561 12.58 -17.31 5.26
N GLU A 562 12.60 -18.62 5.49
CA GLU A 562 12.58 -19.60 4.40
C GLU A 562 11.13 -19.84 3.92
N PRO A 563 10.79 -19.42 2.69
CA PRO A 563 9.44 -19.62 2.17
C PRO A 563 9.26 -21.05 1.65
N MET A 564 8.02 -21.51 1.60
CA MET A 564 7.63 -22.78 0.99
C MET A 564 6.44 -22.56 0.06
N VAL A 565 6.33 -23.33 -1.02
CA VAL A 565 5.11 -23.38 -1.84
C VAL A 565 4.35 -24.64 -1.49
N VAL A 566 3.14 -24.47 -0.96
CA VAL A 566 2.20 -25.55 -0.67
C VAL A 566 1.18 -25.62 -1.80
N VAL A 567 1.04 -26.83 -2.36
CA VAL A 567 0.01 -27.13 -3.34
C VAL A 567 -1.10 -27.86 -2.61
N VAL A 568 -2.29 -27.29 -2.61
CA VAL A 568 -3.49 -27.93 -2.05
C VAL A 568 -4.43 -28.34 -3.16
N TYR A 569 -5.17 -29.42 -2.92
CA TYR A 569 -6.29 -29.83 -3.75
C TYR A 569 -7.56 -29.41 -3.04
N ASP A 570 -8.41 -28.66 -3.72
CA ASP A 570 -9.64 -28.10 -3.19
C ASP A 570 -10.83 -28.60 -4.01
N GLY A 571 -11.21 -29.87 -3.78
CA GLY A 571 -12.28 -30.61 -4.46
C GLY A 571 -12.12 -30.83 -5.97
N SER A 572 -11.94 -29.76 -6.75
CA SER A 572 -11.90 -29.73 -8.22
C SER A 572 -10.66 -29.03 -8.80
N LYS A 573 -9.94 -28.21 -8.02
CA LYS A 573 -8.81 -27.42 -8.51
C LYS A 573 -7.59 -27.51 -7.60
N ARG A 574 -6.40 -27.32 -8.17
CA ARG A 574 -5.17 -27.12 -7.40
C ARG A 574 -4.98 -25.63 -7.13
N LYS A 575 -4.77 -25.28 -5.86
CA LYS A 575 -4.35 -23.94 -5.43
C LYS A 575 -2.89 -23.98 -4.99
N PHE A 576 -2.19 -22.87 -5.18
CA PHE A 576 -0.78 -22.72 -4.85
C PHE A 576 -0.68 -21.57 -3.84
N PHE A 577 -0.12 -21.86 -2.68
CA PHE A 577 0.10 -20.86 -1.64
C PHE A 577 1.59 -20.82 -1.35
N LEU A 578 2.16 -19.63 -1.37
CA LEU A 578 3.46 -19.42 -0.77
C LEU A 578 3.26 -19.22 0.73
N ILE A 579 3.85 -20.05 1.56
CA ILE A 579 3.73 -20.02 3.01
C ILE A 579 5.08 -19.67 3.63
N GLU A 580 5.07 -18.74 4.57
CA GLU A 580 6.23 -18.34 5.39
C GLU A 580 5.82 -18.18 6.86
N LYS A 581 6.80 -18.20 7.77
CA LYS A 581 6.55 -18.00 9.20
C LYS A 581 5.92 -16.61 9.41
N LEU A 582 4.90 -16.52 10.27
CA LEU A 582 4.40 -15.23 10.73
C LEU A 582 5.48 -14.58 11.60
N LEU A 583 5.82 -13.32 11.29
CA LEU A 583 6.82 -12.59 12.04
C LEU A 583 6.28 -12.14 13.39
N ASP A 584 7.04 -12.41 14.43
CA ASP A 584 6.75 -11.93 15.78
C ASP A 584 7.26 -10.48 15.92
N GLY A 585 6.47 -9.59 16.51
CA GLY A 585 6.87 -8.22 16.82
C GLY A 585 6.47 -7.16 15.78
N LYS A 586 7.04 -5.96 15.93
CA LYS A 586 6.67 -4.82 15.09
C LYS A 586 7.29 -4.96 13.70
N TYR A 587 6.43 -5.09 12.69
CA TYR A 587 6.84 -5.11 11.30
C TYR A 587 7.30 -3.71 10.87
N GLU A 588 8.54 -3.59 10.37
CA GLU A 588 9.15 -2.35 9.95
C GLU A 588 9.81 -2.50 8.56
N LYS A 589 9.82 -1.41 7.81
CA LYS A 589 10.51 -1.30 6.52
C LYS A 589 11.76 -0.44 6.69
N PHE A 590 12.93 -1.05 6.58
CA PHE A 590 14.21 -0.42 6.86
C PHE A 590 14.73 0.38 5.66
N ASN A 591 14.51 -0.09 4.43
CA ASN A 591 14.73 0.67 3.21
C ASN A 591 13.75 0.23 2.12
N SER A 592 13.73 0.92 0.98
CA SER A 592 12.85 0.59 -0.14
C SER A 592 13.63 0.26 -1.42
N ASN A 593 12.89 -0.22 -2.42
CA ASN A 593 13.39 -0.39 -3.78
C ASN A 593 13.55 0.93 -4.59
N ASN A 594 13.15 2.09 -4.05
CA ASN A 594 13.26 3.41 -4.70
C ASN A 594 14.18 4.40 -3.96
N GLY A 595 15.00 3.91 -3.02
CA GLY A 595 16.00 4.72 -2.33
C GLY A 595 15.55 5.33 -1.01
N TYR A 596 14.36 5.02 -0.50
CA TYR A 596 14.01 5.37 0.88
C TYR A 596 14.91 4.61 1.87
N VAL A 597 15.36 5.31 2.91
CA VAL A 597 16.15 4.78 4.02
C VAL A 597 15.49 5.25 5.32
N CYS A 598 15.10 4.30 6.17
CA CYS A 598 14.57 4.62 7.50
C CYS A 598 15.69 5.30 8.31
N ARG A 599 15.46 6.56 8.70
CA ARG A 599 16.38 7.34 9.55
C ARG A 599 15.80 7.37 10.97
N GLU A 600 16.67 7.33 11.98
CA GLU A 600 16.25 7.57 13.35
C GLU A 600 15.64 8.98 13.46
N ALA A 601 14.51 9.11 14.15
CA ALA A 601 13.95 10.39 14.51
C ALA A 601 15.00 11.17 15.32
N ARG A 602 15.39 12.36 14.84
CA ARG A 602 16.20 13.26 15.67
C ARG A 602 15.34 13.65 16.87
N THR A 603 15.88 13.51 18.08
CA THR A 603 15.18 13.88 19.32
C THR A 603 15.08 15.39 19.54
N ASP A 604 15.35 16.21 18.52
CA ASP A 604 15.30 17.67 18.62
C ASP A 604 14.32 18.22 17.57
N GLU A 605 13.26 18.86 18.11
CA GLU A 605 12.23 19.68 17.46
C GLU A 605 11.15 18.95 16.63
N LEU A 606 9.98 18.78 17.28
CA LEU A 606 8.68 18.47 16.68
C LEU A 606 8.26 19.59 15.73
N ASN A 607 8.51 19.42 14.43
CA ASN A 607 7.75 20.07 13.36
C ASN A 607 7.02 18.98 12.57
N ASP A 608 5.86 18.57 13.09
CA ASP A 608 5.06 17.43 12.64
C ASP A 608 4.39 17.59 11.25
N GLU A 609 4.69 18.61 10.45
CA GLU A 609 4.06 18.77 9.12
C GLU A 609 4.98 18.37 7.95
N ASP A 610 6.28 18.65 8.02
CA ASP A 610 7.20 18.41 6.89
C ASP A 610 7.67 16.95 6.79
N ASP A 611 7.85 16.25 7.91
CA ASP A 611 8.29 14.85 7.89
C ASP A 611 7.17 13.88 7.46
N LEU A 612 5.90 14.18 7.76
CA LEU A 612 4.74 13.44 7.26
C LEU A 612 4.57 13.57 5.73
N ILE A 613 4.80 14.76 5.18
CA ILE A 613 4.75 15.02 3.73
C ILE A 613 5.90 14.29 3.01
N ARG A 614 7.09 14.21 3.61
CA ARG A 614 8.23 13.46 3.04
C ARG A 614 8.02 11.95 3.07
N ASP A 615 7.43 11.42 4.13
CA ASP A 615 7.12 9.99 4.23
C ASP A 615 5.98 9.59 3.28
N MET A 616 4.97 10.43 3.09
CA MET A 616 3.89 10.20 2.11
C MET A 616 4.38 10.23 0.65
N ASN A 617 5.27 11.17 0.30
CA ASN A 617 5.85 11.22 -1.05
C ASN A 617 6.73 10.00 -1.36
N ASN A 618 7.42 9.45 -0.36
CA ASN A 618 8.29 8.28 -0.54
C ASN A 618 7.54 6.94 -0.48
N LEU A 619 6.40 6.87 0.21
CA LEU A 619 5.54 5.68 0.28
C LEU A 619 4.74 5.43 -1.01
N GLY A 620 4.64 6.42 -1.91
CA GLY A 620 3.78 6.36 -3.10
C GLY A 620 4.44 6.65 -4.46
N LEU A 621 5.69 7.12 -4.52
CA LEU A 621 6.37 7.39 -5.79
C LEU A 621 7.02 6.13 -6.37
N GLY A 622 6.16 5.25 -6.85
CA GLY A 622 6.47 4.16 -7.77
C GLY A 622 6.46 4.59 -9.23
N ALA A 623 6.75 5.86 -9.55
CA ALA A 623 6.82 6.33 -10.93
C ALA A 623 7.92 5.53 -11.67
N ILE A 624 7.49 4.84 -12.73
CA ILE A 624 8.38 4.26 -13.73
C ILE A 624 8.84 5.45 -14.57
N GLU A 625 10.03 5.98 -14.28
CA GLU A 625 10.72 6.79 -15.29
C GLU A 625 11.07 5.83 -16.44
N GLU A 626 10.50 6.13 -17.61
CA GLU A 626 10.92 5.52 -18.87
C GLU A 626 12.41 5.79 -19.02
N GLY A 627 13.20 4.73 -19.11
CA GLY A 627 14.65 4.84 -19.18
C GLY A 627 15.07 5.63 -20.40
N GLU A 628 15.85 6.68 -20.20
CA GLU A 628 16.66 7.28 -21.25
C GLU A 628 17.67 6.22 -21.73
N GLU A 629 17.78 6.08 -23.05
CA GLU A 629 18.76 5.21 -23.71
C GLU A 629 20.16 5.82 -23.48
N ASP A 630 20.91 5.28 -22.52
CA ASP A 630 22.30 5.70 -22.27
C ASP A 630 23.33 4.66 -22.72
N GLU A 631 24.44 5.25 -23.15
CA GLU A 631 25.56 4.77 -23.97
C GLU A 631 26.16 3.41 -23.58
N GLU A 632 26.52 2.64 -24.62
CA GLU A 632 27.19 1.35 -24.52
C GLU A 632 28.59 1.48 -23.91
N ASP A 633 28.73 1.21 -22.60
CA ASP A 633 30.02 0.84 -22.02
C ASP A 633 30.46 -0.51 -22.62
N SER A 634 31.43 -0.46 -23.54
CA SER A 634 31.99 -1.61 -24.24
C SER A 634 32.90 -2.45 -23.33
N ASP A 635 32.31 -3.28 -22.47
CA ASP A 635 33.02 -4.37 -21.79
C ASP A 635 32.63 -5.72 -22.40
N ASP A 636 33.46 -6.15 -23.35
CA ASP A 636 33.42 -7.46 -24.00
C ASP A 636 33.75 -8.59 -23.00
N GLU A 637 32.75 -9.03 -22.23
CA GLU A 637 32.79 -10.35 -21.57
C GLU A 637 31.79 -11.30 -22.22
N ARG A 638 32.28 -11.99 -23.26
CA ARG A 638 31.73 -13.28 -23.72
C ARG A 638 32.05 -14.34 -22.66
N SER A 639 31.07 -14.72 -21.85
CA SER A 639 31.15 -15.96 -21.09
C SER A 639 29.78 -16.60 -20.83
N ASP A 640 29.69 -17.86 -21.23
CA ASP A 640 28.78 -18.95 -20.86
C ASP A 640 27.70 -18.65 -19.80
N ASP A 641 26.44 -18.67 -20.24
CA ASP A 641 25.25 -18.22 -19.50
C ASP A 641 24.84 -19.15 -18.33
N GLY A 642 25.46 -20.31 -18.18
CA GLY A 642 25.26 -21.24 -17.06
C GLY A 642 26.05 -20.90 -15.80
N ASP A 643 27.09 -20.07 -15.89
CA ASP A 643 28.18 -20.02 -14.90
C ASP A 643 28.24 -18.71 -14.08
N ILE A 644 27.34 -17.75 -14.35
CA ILE A 644 27.29 -16.46 -13.63
C ILE A 644 26.82 -16.64 -12.18
N VAL A 645 25.89 -17.56 -11.90
CA VAL A 645 25.39 -17.80 -10.54
C VAL A 645 26.47 -18.45 -9.68
N THR A 646 27.27 -19.35 -10.25
CA THR A 646 28.41 -19.99 -9.56
C THR A 646 29.56 -19.02 -9.32
N LYS A 647 29.87 -18.13 -10.27
CA LYS A 647 30.92 -17.09 -10.12
C LYS A 647 30.51 -15.87 -9.27
N LEU A 648 29.22 -15.70 -8.97
CA LEU A 648 28.72 -14.65 -8.06
C LEU A 648 29.11 -14.89 -6.59
N PHE A 649 29.53 -16.12 -6.25
CA PHE A 649 29.81 -16.57 -4.89
C PHE A 649 31.21 -17.16 -4.73
N ASP A 650 32.17 -16.73 -5.55
CA ASP A 650 33.58 -17.16 -5.39
C ASP A 650 34.23 -16.41 -4.20
N ASP A 651 34.82 -17.17 -3.28
CA ASP A 651 35.12 -16.79 -1.88
C ASP A 651 36.45 -16.03 -1.68
N THR A 652 36.92 -15.29 -2.68
CA THR A 652 38.34 -14.85 -2.70
C THR A 652 38.63 -13.44 -2.19
N GLU A 653 37.74 -12.81 -1.42
CA GLU A 653 38.11 -11.58 -0.71
C GLU A 653 37.63 -11.60 0.76
N SER A 654 38.63 -11.66 1.65
CA SER A 654 38.53 -11.35 3.07
C SER A 654 38.50 -9.84 3.28
N ALA A 655 37.77 -9.42 4.32
CA ALA A 655 37.62 -8.01 4.70
C ALA A 655 38.99 -7.32 4.91
N PRO A 656 39.12 -6.03 4.59
CA PRO A 656 40.38 -5.30 4.69
C PRO A 656 40.84 -5.03 6.13
N ILE A 657 42.16 -4.99 6.30
CA ILE A 657 42.85 -4.64 7.53
C ILE A 657 43.20 -3.13 7.51
N ARG A 658 42.44 -2.30 8.25
CA ARG A 658 42.84 -1.05 8.98
C ARG A 658 41.78 0.05 8.94
N GLY A 659 41.46 0.60 10.11
CA GLY A 659 40.68 1.83 10.34
C GLY A 659 40.67 2.18 11.85
N SER A 660 40.44 3.45 12.20
CA SER A 660 40.12 3.87 13.57
C SER A 660 38.60 3.82 13.74
N TYR A 661 38.09 2.76 14.36
CA TYR A 661 36.65 2.51 14.46
C TYR A 661 36.05 3.17 15.69
N ARG A 662 34.91 3.86 15.54
CA ARG A 662 34.19 4.47 16.67
C ARG A 662 33.14 3.50 17.18
N LEU A 663 33.59 2.48 17.90
CA LEU A 663 32.73 1.40 18.42
C LEU A 663 31.57 1.88 19.30
N HIS A 664 31.65 3.09 19.88
CA HIS A 664 30.59 3.70 20.69
C HIS A 664 29.45 4.32 19.84
N GLU A 665 29.69 4.59 18.56
CA GLU A 665 28.68 5.10 17.61
C GLU A 665 27.97 3.95 16.87
N LEU A 666 28.31 2.69 17.18
CA LEU A 666 27.72 1.52 16.56
C LEU A 666 26.28 1.32 17.06
N LYS A 667 25.32 1.37 16.14
CA LYS A 667 23.90 1.16 16.43
C LYS A 667 23.37 -0.03 15.65
N SER A 668 22.51 -0.82 16.30
CA SER A 668 21.81 -1.96 15.69
C SER A 668 20.96 -1.56 14.49
N SER A 669 20.40 -0.34 14.50
CA SER A 669 19.59 0.25 13.41
C SER A 669 20.37 0.42 12.10
N HIS A 670 21.71 0.44 12.14
CA HIS A 670 22.55 0.54 10.95
C HIS A 670 22.74 -0.79 10.21
N ILE A 671 22.42 -1.92 10.85
CA ILE A 671 22.66 -3.26 10.30
C ILE A 671 21.92 -3.51 8.98
N PRO A 672 20.62 -3.18 8.82
CA PRO A 672 19.93 -3.36 7.54
C PRO A 672 20.58 -2.56 6.40
N GLN A 673 20.97 -1.30 6.62
CA GLN A 673 21.61 -0.49 5.58
C GLN A 673 23.00 -1.02 5.22
N ALA A 674 23.77 -1.45 6.22
CA ALA A 674 25.07 -2.09 6.01
C ALA A 674 24.94 -3.43 5.27
N PHE A 675 23.88 -4.20 5.50
CA PHE A 675 23.60 -5.43 4.77
C PHE A 675 23.32 -5.16 3.28
N SER A 676 22.48 -4.16 2.97
CA SER A 676 22.27 -3.73 1.58
C SER A 676 23.60 -3.34 0.91
N HIS A 677 24.42 -2.50 1.57
CA HIS A 677 25.72 -2.12 1.05
C HIS A 677 26.68 -3.32 0.87
N PHE A 678 26.72 -4.22 1.86
CA PHE A 678 27.54 -5.43 1.85
C PHE A 678 27.19 -6.31 0.64
N SER A 679 25.90 -6.51 0.34
CA SER A 679 25.47 -7.31 -0.81
C SER A 679 25.97 -6.73 -2.14
N TYR A 680 26.07 -5.41 -2.25
CA TYR A 680 26.60 -4.75 -3.45
C TYR A 680 28.10 -4.98 -3.62
N VAL A 681 28.88 -4.79 -2.55
CA VAL A 681 30.33 -5.01 -2.58
C VAL A 681 30.64 -6.48 -2.79
N LYS A 682 30.03 -7.37 -2.00
CA LYS A 682 30.30 -8.81 -2.04
C LYS A 682 29.90 -9.47 -3.37
N SER A 683 28.91 -8.91 -4.09
CA SER A 683 28.57 -9.38 -5.42
C SER A 683 29.49 -8.88 -6.55
N GLY A 684 30.55 -8.12 -6.22
CA GLY A 684 31.41 -7.48 -7.21
C GLY A 684 30.67 -6.37 -7.98
N ARG A 685 29.81 -5.60 -7.31
CA ARG A 685 29.01 -4.50 -7.88
C ARG A 685 27.99 -4.96 -8.94
N LYS A 686 27.61 -6.24 -8.95
CA LYS A 686 26.70 -6.84 -9.95
C LYS A 686 25.23 -6.72 -9.56
N LEU A 687 24.92 -6.77 -8.27
CA LEU A 687 23.56 -6.67 -7.73
C LEU A 687 23.55 -6.00 -6.35
N ILE A 688 22.41 -5.53 -5.90
CA ILE A 688 22.18 -5.07 -4.51
C ILE A 688 20.86 -5.63 -3.99
N ILE A 689 20.80 -5.95 -2.71
CA ILE A 689 19.59 -6.39 -2.01
C ILE A 689 19.03 -5.21 -1.22
N VAL A 690 17.79 -4.83 -1.51
CA VAL A 690 17.05 -3.71 -0.90
C VAL A 690 15.61 -4.13 -0.59
N ASP A 691 14.76 -3.17 -0.21
CA ASP A 691 13.40 -3.44 0.28
C ASP A 691 13.42 -4.32 1.54
N LEU A 692 14.39 -4.06 2.40
CA LEU A 692 14.58 -4.81 3.65
C LEU A 692 13.43 -4.47 4.60
N GLN A 693 12.60 -5.48 4.90
CA GLN A 693 11.41 -5.35 5.73
C GLN A 693 11.19 -6.63 6.54
N GLY A 694 10.67 -6.47 7.75
CA GLY A 694 10.46 -7.57 8.68
C GLY A 694 10.42 -7.08 10.12
N ALA A 695 10.86 -7.90 11.08
CA ALA A 695 10.83 -7.58 12.50
C ALA A 695 12.17 -7.84 13.17
N LEU A 696 12.52 -7.00 14.15
CA LEU A 696 13.62 -7.30 15.06
C LEU A 696 13.10 -8.19 16.19
N THR A 697 13.47 -9.47 16.17
CA THR A 697 13.11 -10.46 17.18
C THR A 697 14.24 -10.68 18.17
N VAL A 698 13.90 -11.11 19.39
CA VAL A 698 14.88 -11.50 20.40
C VAL A 698 14.58 -12.94 20.79
N SER A 699 15.56 -13.83 20.56
CA SER A 699 15.43 -15.24 20.91
C SER A 699 15.42 -15.43 22.43
N LYS A 700 14.99 -16.61 22.89
CA LYS A 700 15.02 -16.99 24.32
C LYS A 700 16.42 -16.90 24.93
N ASP A 701 17.46 -17.07 24.10
CA ASP A 701 18.86 -16.99 24.50
C ASP A 701 19.38 -15.53 24.53
N GLY A 702 18.50 -14.54 24.33
CA GLY A 702 18.83 -13.11 24.35
C GLY A 702 19.50 -12.59 23.08
N LYS A 703 19.55 -13.38 22.00
CA LYS A 703 20.13 -12.97 20.72
C LYS A 703 19.10 -12.24 19.88
N SER A 704 19.45 -11.04 19.42
CA SER A 704 18.62 -10.26 18.51
C SER A 704 18.83 -10.70 17.06
N THR A 705 17.75 -10.78 16.28
CA THR A 705 17.79 -11.11 14.85
C THR A 705 16.81 -10.22 14.10
N PHE A 706 17.25 -9.62 13.00
CA PHE A 706 16.37 -9.05 12.00
C PHE A 706 15.82 -10.20 11.16
N GLU A 707 14.61 -10.67 11.48
CA GLU A 707 13.87 -11.64 10.66
C GLU A 707 13.20 -10.87 9.51
N LEU A 708 13.78 -11.00 8.31
CA LEU A 708 13.39 -10.27 7.11
C LEU A 708 12.64 -11.16 6.12
N THR A 709 11.77 -10.55 5.33
CA THR A 709 11.04 -11.21 4.26
C THR A 709 10.89 -10.26 3.07
N ASP A 710 10.47 -10.80 1.93
CA ASP A 710 10.15 -10.01 0.74
C ASP A 710 11.23 -9.04 0.22
N PRO A 711 12.52 -9.45 0.10
CA PRO A 711 13.55 -8.57 -0.45
C PRO A 711 13.40 -8.34 -1.95
N VAL A 712 13.91 -7.20 -2.41
CA VAL A 712 14.10 -6.86 -3.83
C VAL A 712 15.58 -6.92 -4.19
N ILE A 713 15.89 -7.44 -5.38
CA ILE A 713 17.24 -7.45 -5.92
C ILE A 713 17.27 -6.55 -7.15
N HIS A 714 18.09 -5.49 -7.11
CA HIS A 714 18.40 -4.70 -8.30
C HIS A 714 19.68 -5.21 -8.95
N ARG A 715 19.68 -5.35 -10.28
CA ARG A 715 20.84 -5.87 -11.01
C ARG A 715 21.37 -4.87 -12.04
N ARG A 716 22.68 -4.60 -12.02
CA ARG A 716 23.33 -3.60 -12.89
C ARG A 716 23.02 -3.81 -14.38
N ASN A 717 23.28 -5.01 -14.93
CA ASN A 717 23.09 -5.31 -16.35
C ASN A 717 21.88 -6.22 -16.57
N ARG A 718 20.76 -5.65 -17.04
CA ARG A 718 19.58 -6.39 -17.48
C ARG A 718 19.78 -6.84 -18.93
N ARG A 719 20.47 -7.97 -19.15
CA ARG A 719 20.55 -8.51 -20.53
C ARG A 719 19.16 -9.01 -20.95
N VAL A 720 18.60 -8.38 -21.97
CA VAL A 720 17.40 -8.84 -22.69
C VAL A 720 17.74 -10.21 -23.30
N GLY A 721 16.87 -11.23 -23.09
CA GLY A 721 17.08 -12.60 -23.59
C GLY A 721 17.68 -13.60 -22.59
N ARG A 722 17.96 -13.22 -21.33
CA ARG A 722 18.28 -14.20 -20.27
C ARG A 722 17.10 -15.12 -19.98
N LYS A 723 17.41 -16.35 -19.56
CA LYS A 723 16.43 -17.38 -19.18
C LYS A 723 15.50 -16.96 -18.02
N TRP A 724 15.93 -16.04 -17.16
CA TRP A 724 15.16 -15.56 -15.99
C TRP A 724 15.60 -14.16 -15.50
N ASP A 725 14.73 -13.49 -14.72
CA ASP A 725 14.94 -12.17 -14.10
C ASP A 725 14.62 -12.16 -12.58
N PHE A 726 14.76 -11.01 -11.91
CA PHE A 726 14.39 -10.81 -10.49
C PHE A 726 12.99 -10.24 -10.31
N GLY A 727 12.14 -10.33 -11.33
CA GLY A 727 10.78 -9.80 -11.31
C GLY A 727 10.68 -8.31 -11.63
N ARG A 728 9.49 -7.76 -11.38
CA ARG A 728 9.09 -6.40 -11.81
C ARG A 728 9.70 -5.30 -10.94
N THR A 729 10.12 -5.65 -9.73
CA THR A 729 10.66 -4.71 -8.74
C THR A 729 12.14 -4.40 -8.96
N ASP A 730 12.83 -5.16 -9.82
CA ASP A 730 14.21 -4.90 -10.26
C ASP A 730 14.24 -3.66 -11.19
N ARG A 731 14.74 -2.55 -10.65
CA ARG A 731 14.95 -1.27 -11.34
C ARG A 731 16.37 -1.11 -11.88
N GLY A 732 17.17 -2.17 -11.87
CA GLY A 732 18.54 -2.19 -12.39
C GLY A 732 19.45 -1.09 -11.83
N LYS A 733 20.27 -0.50 -12.71
CA LYS A 733 21.20 0.60 -12.37
C LYS A 733 20.48 1.82 -11.74
N PRO A 734 19.32 2.29 -12.24
CA PRO A 734 18.54 3.33 -11.56
C PRO A 734 18.20 3.00 -10.10
N GLY A 735 17.76 1.77 -9.82
CA GLY A 735 17.47 1.32 -8.46
C GLY A 735 18.70 1.30 -7.54
N ILE A 736 19.84 0.83 -8.07
CA ILE A 736 21.13 0.87 -7.36
C ILE A 736 21.52 2.32 -7.04
N ASN A 737 21.44 3.21 -8.03
CA ASN A 737 21.78 4.63 -7.87
C ASN A 737 20.86 5.31 -6.85
N ALA A 738 19.56 4.99 -6.86
CA ALA A 738 18.61 5.54 -5.90
C ALA A 738 18.97 5.19 -4.45
N PHE A 739 19.41 3.95 -4.18
CA PHE A 739 19.93 3.58 -2.86
C PHE A 739 21.16 4.41 -2.48
N PHE A 740 22.17 4.51 -3.36
CA PHE A 740 23.40 5.24 -3.04
C PHE A 740 23.25 6.76 -2.98
N LYS A 741 22.19 7.33 -3.56
CA LYS A 741 21.85 8.76 -3.40
C LYS A 741 21.47 9.10 -1.95
N THR A 742 20.83 8.17 -1.23
CA THR A 742 20.31 8.41 0.12
C THR A 742 21.11 7.70 1.21
N HIS A 743 21.84 6.64 0.85
CA HIS A 743 22.69 5.87 1.75
C HIS A 743 23.89 6.70 2.23
N GLN A 744 24.13 6.64 3.52
CA GLN A 744 25.30 7.22 4.17
C GLN A 744 26.01 6.09 4.92
N CYS A 745 27.29 5.88 4.61
CA CYS A 745 28.08 4.86 5.30
C CYS A 745 28.23 5.25 6.77
N GLY A 746 27.68 4.44 7.68
CA GLY A 746 27.90 4.54 9.12
C GLY A 746 29.03 3.62 9.60
N GLU A 747 29.26 3.59 10.91
CA GLU A 747 30.29 2.76 11.57
C GLU A 747 30.22 1.27 11.17
N MET A 748 29.01 0.72 11.00
CA MET A 748 28.85 -0.66 10.58
C MET A 748 29.40 -0.92 9.17
N CYS A 749 29.23 0.04 8.23
CA CYS A 749 29.81 -0.08 6.90
C CYS A 749 31.34 -0.02 6.95
N MET A 750 31.90 0.88 7.76
CA MET A 750 33.35 1.03 7.93
C MET A 750 33.98 -0.22 8.56
N LEU A 751 33.37 -0.78 9.61
CA LEU A 751 33.82 -2.01 10.25
C LEU A 751 33.84 -3.23 9.30
N LEU A 752 32.91 -3.25 8.35
CA LEU A 752 32.85 -4.29 7.33
C LEU A 752 33.74 -3.97 6.11
N GLY A 753 34.49 -2.85 6.13
CA GLY A 753 35.39 -2.45 5.05
C GLY A 753 34.68 -2.00 3.78
N LEU A 754 33.44 -1.50 3.89
CA LEU A 754 32.58 -1.11 2.78
C LEU A 754 32.74 0.37 2.39
N GLU A 755 33.91 0.97 2.58
CA GLU A 755 34.08 2.44 2.44
C GLU A 755 33.91 2.94 1.01
N LYS A 756 33.37 4.17 0.89
CA LYS A 756 33.01 4.82 -0.38
C LYS A 756 34.20 5.06 -1.31
N GLU A 757 35.40 5.23 -0.76
CA GLU A 757 36.65 5.46 -1.50
C GLU A 757 37.08 4.22 -2.30
N ARG A 758 36.54 3.04 -2.00
CA ARG A 758 36.70 1.81 -2.79
C ARG A 758 35.59 1.60 -3.82
N LEU A 759 34.68 2.56 -4.01
CA LEU A 759 33.58 2.51 -4.98
C LEU A 759 33.86 3.27 -6.28
N ILE A 760 34.93 4.09 -6.32
CA ILE A 760 35.40 4.76 -7.53
C ILE A 760 36.11 3.74 -8.43
#